data_AF-A0AAV4XYV0-F1
#
_entry.id   AF-A0AAV4XYV0-F1
#
_cell.length_a   1.000
_cell.length_b   1.000
_cell.length_c   1.000
_cell.angle_alpha   90.00
_cell.angle_beta   90.00
_cell.angle_gamma   90.00
#
_symmetry.space_group_name_H-M   'P 1'
#
loop_
_entity.id
_entity.type
_entity.pdbx_description
1 polymer ?
#
loop_
_entity_poly.entity_id
_entity_poly.type
_entity_poly.pdbx_seq_one_letter_code
_entity_poly.pdbx_strand_id
1 'polypeptide(L)'
;MNLLILVLILHGVFAEDIRLPDGRLFKLPKPEEYPYILNDFPSSLERVYILSTDQPNVALSCPKGFSMLEISQEVIANHSHNSSIPKHTANRHSASLLDYYVNQDHTANPPCIVLYDCLGFQACIFEFDHLFCPNLKSISGLSLLLTITCFRDGFGYLRPKFQKQKSFVLYMYQKLPSVLEISNLEHVELPEETVFGRHCSSSDAAKQTEGYFGTCSGNPPSDEITVQHLWSSLGKTLTKDCRNQIVQVYCALQYNNQGFCLPSIYHNKDRKSNQIFSLHSLPRSKYQSKQTIQSKPSPNRHVHLSSTRLAFMIMVYNKPQAVMELINSIYREEYIYVIHVGEQKPFLRKELSQLIFHSDLPSHNVIVLPEERSFVTPLASYETVRAQLEGFQELLYFDDWDFVITLFDDDICLRNIEDLAMALTPYKGLSFLSSLQESTKDNNDESPMMEEPAFTSCDNNVFKISFKQHDSKFKLYRASRSGVFSRKFIAYLLNESIRSKEINDHQFYLQTDSSPVESYIPTVLMNSPFRNSVHLASIQSIYPTTKNSFLSDFYTCKQNIGMECSGFEELISMSHSTFFVKFPSQTPPELQSFATELAKNDYYQLLEKYLPPIILKMLVENAIKRFCAKSKLPVDCLNVESILKFHLTPALIPLDACCRSKLVTSYSKISDFTYWIDVKLFNRTNGEYSEARLMLQPSLKNRFCFAKGNLHMLYLSPWIGHRNPSDSRYDLEIFSPLPYGVAFSDDVLVSIMFSKEMKIHNCSSDLKDNLSNVPLIFNSFNKSITINLHLISPTYEDKCTTNVTLLWDDEKRISAWNKEEVIMKSILIHCKKMEPGQWTLKLSKVEPTQSSTYEFPFLFIRFSEYTSVKYAVK
;
A
#
# COMPACT_ATOMS: atom_id res chain seq x y z
N MET A 1 12.08 5.77 4.47
CA MET A 1 13.25 5.37 3.65
C MET A 1 13.49 3.90 3.92
N ASN A 2 13.57 3.05 2.91
CA ASN A 2 13.34 1.59 2.93
C ASN A 2 11.86 1.19 2.82
N LEU A 3 11.22 1.59 1.73
CA LEU A 3 10.21 0.75 1.10
C LEU A 3 10.99 -0.15 0.14
N LEU A 4 10.66 -1.43 0.08
CA LEU A 4 11.06 -2.31 -1.01
C LEU A 4 10.49 -1.68 -2.29
N ILE A 5 11.30 -0.82 -2.93
CA ILE A 5 11.07 -0.42 -4.29
C ILE A 5 11.27 -1.72 -5.04
N LEU A 6 10.16 -2.41 -5.33
CA LEU A 6 10.13 -3.30 -6.46
C LEU A 6 10.41 -2.36 -7.62
N VAL A 7 11.69 -2.26 -7.98
CA VAL A 7 12.14 -1.38 -9.04
C VAL A 7 11.54 -1.96 -10.31
N LEU A 8 10.37 -1.46 -10.67
CA LEU A 8 9.94 -1.37 -12.06
C LEU A 8 11.01 -0.50 -12.71
N ILE A 9 12.08 -1.15 -13.20
CA ILE A 9 13.12 -0.42 -13.88
C ILE A 9 12.52 0.01 -15.23
N LEU A 10 12.12 1.28 -15.24
CA LEU A 10 12.00 2.12 -16.41
C LEU A 10 13.31 2.06 -17.18
N HIS A 11 13.43 1.12 -18.11
CA HIS A 11 14.47 1.17 -19.12
C HIS A 11 13.87 1.72 -20.42
N GLY A 12 13.68 3.03 -20.43
CA GLY A 12 13.97 3.79 -21.64
C GLY A 12 15.48 3.96 -21.71
N VAL A 13 16.20 2.91 -22.11
CA VAL A 13 17.64 3.01 -22.38
C VAL A 13 17.77 3.46 -23.81
N PHE A 14 18.14 4.72 -23.97
CA PHE A 14 18.71 5.26 -25.19
C PHE A 14 19.75 4.28 -25.73
N ALA A 15 19.70 4.01 -27.03
CA ALA A 15 20.63 3.15 -27.75
C ALA A 15 22.09 3.47 -27.39
N GLU A 16 22.68 2.65 -26.52
CA GLU A 16 24.11 2.50 -26.40
C GLU A 16 24.54 1.39 -27.36
N ASP A 17 25.57 1.66 -28.16
CA ASP A 17 26.20 0.64 -29.01
C ASP A 17 26.63 -0.53 -28.10
N ILE A 18 26.02 -1.70 -28.26
CA ILE A 18 26.39 -2.87 -27.46
C ILE A 18 27.71 -3.39 -28.02
N ARG A 19 28.77 -3.24 -27.22
CA ARG A 19 30.04 -3.90 -27.46
C ARG A 19 29.89 -5.37 -27.05
N LEU A 20 29.78 -6.24 -28.03
CA LEU A 20 29.74 -7.67 -27.80
C LEU A 20 31.06 -8.13 -27.11
N PRO A 21 31.03 -9.17 -26.27
CA PRO A 21 32.21 -9.70 -25.56
C PRO A 21 33.37 -10.14 -26.46
N ASP A 22 33.12 -10.34 -27.76
CA ASP A 22 34.11 -10.66 -28.79
C ASP A 22 34.71 -9.42 -29.49
N GLY A 23 34.32 -8.22 -29.07
CA GLY A 23 34.80 -6.94 -29.59
C GLY A 23 33.98 -6.34 -30.74
N ARG A 24 32.95 -7.04 -31.24
CA ARG A 24 32.03 -6.49 -32.26
C ARG A 24 31.19 -5.35 -31.64
N LEU A 25 31.11 -4.22 -32.34
CA LEU A 25 30.18 -3.14 -32.00
C LEU A 25 28.85 -3.41 -32.71
N PHE A 26 27.81 -3.69 -31.94
CA PHE A 26 26.47 -3.91 -32.47
C PHE A 26 25.59 -2.72 -32.12
N LYS A 27 25.18 -1.96 -33.16
CA LYS A 27 24.16 -0.93 -33.00
C LYS A 27 22.82 -1.64 -32.94
N LEU A 28 22.13 -1.57 -31.80
CA LEU A 28 20.75 -2.05 -31.76
C LEU A 28 19.90 -1.17 -32.68
N PRO A 29 19.29 -1.75 -33.71
CA PRO A 29 18.38 -1.00 -34.55
C PRO A 29 17.17 -0.57 -33.72
N LYS A 30 16.80 0.70 -33.81
CA LYS A 30 15.61 1.20 -33.12
C LYS A 30 14.36 0.49 -33.65
N PRO A 31 13.28 0.34 -32.86
CA PRO A 31 12.00 -0.18 -33.37
C PRO A 31 11.48 0.55 -34.62
N GLU A 32 11.86 1.83 -34.81
CA GLU A 32 11.60 2.65 -36.01
C GLU A 32 12.34 2.17 -37.26
N GLU A 33 13.41 1.41 -37.12
CA GLU A 33 14.21 0.88 -38.22
C GLU A 33 13.66 -0.44 -38.78
N TYR A 34 12.66 -1.06 -38.10
CA TYR A 34 11.97 -2.28 -38.53
C TYR A 34 10.48 -2.03 -38.84
N PRO A 35 10.14 -1.15 -39.81
CA PRO A 35 8.76 -0.84 -40.11
C PRO A 35 8.02 -2.05 -40.70
N TYR A 36 6.74 -2.18 -40.38
CA TYR A 36 5.89 -3.21 -40.98
C TYR A 36 5.53 -2.87 -42.44
N ILE A 37 5.39 -1.59 -42.78
CA ILE A 37 5.17 -1.12 -44.15
C ILE A 37 6.52 -0.66 -44.71
N LEU A 38 6.93 -1.21 -45.85
CA LEU A 38 8.13 -0.79 -46.57
C LEU A 38 7.77 0.03 -47.81
N ASN A 39 8.58 1.05 -48.07
CA ASN A 39 8.50 1.82 -49.32
C ASN A 39 9.19 1.08 -50.48
N ASP A 40 10.27 0.34 -50.19
CA ASP A 40 11.02 -0.47 -51.15
C ASP A 40 10.77 -1.97 -50.90
N PHE A 41 10.55 -2.74 -51.96
CA PHE A 41 10.16 -4.16 -51.89
C PHE A 41 11.28 -5.09 -52.38
N PRO A 42 12.33 -5.36 -51.58
CA PRO A 42 13.36 -6.32 -51.95
C PRO A 42 12.81 -7.75 -52.01
N SER A 43 13.54 -8.68 -52.64
CA SER A 43 13.15 -10.11 -52.67
C SER A 43 13.25 -10.78 -51.31
N SER A 44 14.23 -10.34 -50.50
CA SER A 44 14.48 -10.80 -49.14
C SER A 44 15.13 -9.68 -48.33
N LEU A 45 15.00 -9.74 -47.01
CA LEU A 45 15.64 -8.83 -46.06
C LEU A 45 15.98 -9.57 -44.77
N GLU A 46 17.04 -9.13 -44.10
CA GLU A 46 17.45 -9.68 -42.81
C GLU A 46 17.13 -8.71 -41.67
N ARG A 47 16.65 -9.24 -40.54
CA ARG A 47 16.48 -8.50 -39.29
C ARG A 47 17.21 -9.21 -38.17
N VAL A 48 17.93 -8.44 -37.36
CA VAL A 48 18.72 -8.94 -36.24
C VAL A 48 18.16 -8.44 -34.91
N TYR A 49 18.08 -9.35 -33.94
CA TYR A 49 17.55 -9.14 -32.60
C TYR A 49 18.55 -9.68 -31.57
N ILE A 50 18.58 -9.07 -30.39
CA ILE A 50 19.33 -9.57 -29.23
C ILE A 50 18.31 -9.91 -28.15
N LEU A 51 18.26 -11.18 -27.74
CA LEU A 51 17.35 -11.66 -26.69
C LEU A 51 18.12 -11.78 -25.38
N SER A 52 17.55 -11.26 -24.29
CA SER A 52 18.08 -11.38 -22.94
C SER A 52 16.96 -11.59 -21.92
N THR A 53 17.27 -12.18 -20.77
CA THR A 53 16.29 -12.29 -19.66
C THR A 53 15.97 -10.96 -18.99
N ASP A 54 16.79 -9.94 -19.20
CA ASP A 54 16.53 -8.59 -18.68
C ASP A 54 15.41 -7.90 -19.48
N GLN A 55 15.20 -8.31 -20.74
CA GLN A 55 14.09 -7.89 -21.60
C GLN A 55 13.34 -9.12 -22.13
N PRO A 56 12.54 -9.78 -21.29
CA PRO A 56 11.94 -11.05 -21.63
C PRO A 56 10.86 -10.92 -22.72
N ASN A 57 10.26 -9.75 -22.92
CA ASN A 57 9.22 -9.56 -23.92
C ASN A 57 9.80 -9.40 -25.34
N VAL A 58 9.65 -10.42 -26.19
CA VAL A 58 10.20 -10.45 -27.55
C VAL A 58 9.09 -10.35 -28.60
N ALA A 59 9.33 -9.56 -29.64
CA ALA A 59 8.41 -9.41 -30.76
C ALA A 59 9.23 -9.35 -32.08
N LEU A 60 9.14 -10.41 -32.87
CA LEU A 60 9.78 -10.56 -34.17
C LEU A 60 8.74 -10.28 -35.26
N SER A 61 9.12 -9.55 -36.30
CA SER A 61 8.20 -9.27 -37.42
C SER A 61 8.93 -9.16 -38.73
N CYS A 62 8.23 -9.54 -39.80
CA CYS A 62 8.57 -9.19 -41.17
C CYS A 62 7.66 -8.05 -41.67
N PRO A 63 8.04 -7.35 -42.75
CA PRO A 63 7.16 -6.39 -43.42
C PRO A 63 5.96 -7.04 -44.10
N LYS A 64 4.90 -6.27 -44.35
CA LYS A 64 3.68 -6.72 -45.03
C LYS A 64 4.01 -7.44 -46.34
N GLY A 65 3.50 -8.66 -46.50
CA GLY A 65 3.76 -9.50 -47.66
C GLY A 65 5.10 -10.22 -47.63
N PHE A 66 5.71 -10.39 -46.46
CA PHE A 66 6.92 -11.17 -46.23
C PHE A 66 6.74 -12.12 -45.05
N SER A 67 7.23 -13.36 -45.16
CA SER A 67 7.21 -14.34 -44.07
C SER A 67 8.63 -14.73 -43.64
N MET A 68 8.78 -15.11 -42.38
CA MET A 68 10.04 -15.61 -41.83
C MET A 68 10.34 -17.00 -42.42
N LEU A 69 11.26 -17.13 -43.36
CA LEU A 69 11.60 -18.43 -43.95
C LEU A 69 12.93 -18.99 -43.45
N GLU A 70 13.79 -18.15 -42.86
CA GLU A 70 15.03 -18.60 -42.25
C GLU A 70 15.23 -17.92 -40.89
N ILE A 71 15.69 -18.68 -39.90
CA ILE A 71 16.06 -18.18 -38.57
C ILE A 71 17.42 -18.73 -38.23
N SER A 72 18.31 -17.86 -37.77
CA SER A 72 19.66 -18.18 -37.33
C SER A 72 19.90 -17.68 -35.92
N GLN A 73 20.50 -18.50 -35.06
CA GLN A 73 20.79 -18.18 -33.67
C GLN A 73 22.27 -18.39 -33.32
N GLU A 74 22.82 -17.49 -32.52
CA GLU A 74 24.20 -17.48 -32.02
C GLU A 74 24.21 -17.06 -30.53
N VAL A 75 24.89 -17.83 -29.66
CA VAL A 75 24.98 -17.52 -28.22
C VAL A 75 26.14 -16.58 -27.96
N ILE A 76 25.89 -15.52 -27.19
CA ILE A 76 26.86 -14.54 -26.74
C ILE A 76 27.06 -14.69 -25.22
N ALA A 77 28.29 -14.89 -24.76
CA ALA A 77 28.62 -15.05 -23.34
C ALA A 77 29.41 -13.85 -22.79
N ASN A 78 28.98 -13.27 -21.67
CA ASN A 78 29.74 -12.21 -20.98
C ASN A 78 31.00 -12.80 -20.31
N HIS A 79 32.19 -12.35 -20.75
CA HIS A 79 33.46 -12.70 -20.13
C HIS A 79 33.66 -11.96 -18.80
N SER A 80 32.98 -12.37 -17.73
CA SER A 80 33.30 -11.89 -16.37
C SER A 80 33.19 -12.92 -15.24
N HIS A 81 32.75 -14.16 -15.48
CA HIS A 81 32.83 -15.22 -14.47
C HIS A 81 33.42 -16.54 -15.00
N ASN A 82 34.53 -16.91 -14.36
CA ASN A 82 35.23 -18.19 -14.30
C ASN A 82 35.06 -19.22 -15.43
N SER A 83 36.20 -19.46 -16.08
CA SER A 83 36.64 -20.64 -16.81
C SER A 83 35.93 -21.97 -16.50
N SER A 84 34.85 -22.27 -17.22
CA SER A 84 34.44 -23.64 -17.54
C SER A 84 33.57 -23.74 -18.81
N ILE A 85 33.60 -22.73 -19.69
CA ILE A 85 32.99 -22.82 -21.03
C ILE A 85 34.09 -23.28 -22.01
N PRO A 86 33.92 -24.40 -22.73
CA PRO A 86 34.93 -24.88 -23.67
C PRO A 86 35.16 -23.85 -24.78
N LYS A 87 36.42 -23.54 -25.06
CA LYS A 87 36.90 -22.58 -26.07
C LYS A 87 36.66 -23.01 -27.54
N HIS A 88 35.64 -23.80 -27.83
CA HIS A 88 35.31 -24.19 -29.20
C HIS A 88 33.80 -24.03 -29.45
N THR A 89 33.47 -23.44 -30.61
CA THR A 89 32.16 -23.35 -31.27
C THR A 89 31.18 -22.25 -30.85
N ALA A 90 31.37 -21.02 -31.35
CA ALA A 90 30.25 -20.17 -31.74
C ALA A 90 29.66 -20.73 -33.05
N ASN A 91 29.01 -21.89 -32.99
CA ASN A 91 28.35 -22.46 -34.16
C ASN A 91 27.05 -21.69 -34.37
N ARG A 92 26.98 -20.91 -35.44
CA ARG A 92 25.71 -20.34 -35.93
C ARG A 92 24.79 -21.51 -36.28
N HIS A 93 23.65 -21.62 -35.61
CA HIS A 93 22.63 -22.61 -35.94
C HIS A 93 21.55 -21.94 -36.77
N SER A 94 21.31 -22.39 -37.99
CA SER A 94 20.21 -21.91 -38.83
C SER A 94 19.19 -23.01 -39.13
N ALA A 95 17.95 -22.59 -39.36
CA ALA A 95 16.89 -23.43 -39.92
C ALA A 95 16.21 -22.64 -41.03
N SER A 96 15.99 -23.28 -42.18
CA SER A 96 15.38 -22.68 -43.37
C SER A 96 14.25 -23.56 -43.91
N LEU A 97 13.13 -22.93 -44.28
CA LEU A 97 12.01 -23.59 -44.98
C LEU A 97 12.26 -23.76 -46.49
N LEU A 98 13.32 -23.16 -47.03
CA LEU A 98 13.70 -23.26 -48.45
C LEU A 98 14.54 -24.51 -48.76
N ASP A 99 15.11 -25.14 -47.73
CA ASP A 99 15.93 -26.34 -47.88
C ASP A 99 15.07 -27.61 -48.01
N TYR A 100 15.04 -28.18 -49.22
CA TYR A 100 14.21 -29.35 -49.56
C TYR A 100 14.53 -30.62 -48.74
N TYR A 101 15.73 -30.70 -48.15
CA TYR A 101 16.25 -31.84 -47.39
C TYR A 101 16.22 -31.71 -45.87
N VAL A 102 15.59 -30.67 -45.29
CA VAL A 102 15.47 -30.57 -43.82
C VAL A 102 14.30 -31.42 -43.35
N ASN A 103 14.52 -32.74 -43.41
CA ASN A 103 13.94 -33.72 -42.51
C ASN A 103 15.14 -34.56 -42.04
N GLN A 104 15.46 -34.51 -40.73
CA GLN A 104 16.27 -35.48 -39.98
C GLN A 104 17.77 -35.24 -39.73
N ASP A 105 18.36 -34.08 -40.01
CA ASP A 105 19.64 -33.71 -39.37
C ASP A 105 19.42 -32.76 -38.19
N HIS A 106 18.84 -33.30 -37.12
CA HIS A 106 18.87 -32.70 -35.77
C HIS A 106 20.27 -32.86 -35.12
N THR A 107 21.34 -32.98 -35.90
CA THR A 107 22.68 -33.36 -35.42
C THR A 107 23.45 -32.24 -34.71
N ALA A 108 22.86 -31.05 -34.57
CA ALA A 108 23.40 -30.00 -33.72
C ALA A 108 22.28 -29.43 -32.85
N ASN A 109 22.23 -29.83 -31.56
CA ASN A 109 21.28 -29.32 -30.57
C ASN A 109 21.31 -27.78 -30.54
N PRO A 110 20.29 -27.10 -31.09
CA PRO A 110 20.28 -25.64 -31.12
C PRO A 110 20.07 -25.08 -29.70
N PRO A 111 20.59 -23.86 -29.42
CA PRO A 111 20.48 -23.25 -28.11
C PRO A 111 19.02 -23.01 -27.69
N CYS A 112 18.15 -22.60 -28.61
CA CYS A 112 16.71 -22.61 -28.40
C CYS A 112 15.96 -23.15 -29.62
N ILE A 113 15.39 -24.36 -29.48
CA ILE A 113 14.66 -25.02 -30.56
C ILE A 113 13.29 -24.40 -30.82
N VAL A 114 12.64 -23.87 -29.77
CA VAL A 114 11.28 -23.30 -29.82
C VAL A 114 11.21 -22.08 -30.73
N LEU A 115 12.32 -21.34 -30.92
CA LEU A 115 12.37 -20.19 -31.84
C LEU A 115 12.06 -20.55 -33.29
N TYR A 116 12.31 -21.81 -33.69
CA TYR A 116 12.00 -22.26 -35.04
C TYR A 116 10.50 -22.45 -35.30
N ASP A 117 9.66 -22.45 -34.26
CA ASP A 117 8.20 -22.44 -34.43
C ASP A 117 7.71 -21.14 -35.08
N CYS A 118 8.50 -20.06 -35.03
CA CYS A 118 8.20 -18.80 -35.72
C CYS A 118 8.35 -18.90 -37.26
N LEU A 119 8.98 -19.96 -37.79
CA LEU A 119 9.16 -20.14 -39.24
C LEU A 119 7.82 -20.28 -39.96
N GLY A 120 7.66 -19.54 -41.04
CA GLY A 120 6.46 -19.50 -41.88
C GLY A 120 5.46 -18.42 -41.50
N PHE A 121 5.60 -17.78 -40.33
CA PHE A 121 4.70 -16.72 -39.87
C PHE A 121 5.16 -15.32 -40.30
N GLN A 122 4.22 -14.38 -40.34
CA GLN A 122 4.46 -12.95 -40.60
C GLN A 122 5.20 -12.28 -39.42
N ALA A 123 4.78 -12.65 -38.21
CA ALA A 123 5.33 -12.12 -36.97
C ALA A 123 5.19 -13.16 -35.86
N CYS A 124 6.05 -13.05 -34.84
CA CYS A 124 6.14 -14.00 -33.74
C CYS A 124 6.39 -13.26 -32.43
N ILE A 125 5.61 -13.56 -31.39
CA ILE A 125 5.67 -12.88 -30.09
C ILE A 125 5.78 -13.94 -28.99
N PHE A 126 6.66 -13.72 -28.02
CA PHE A 126 6.86 -14.64 -26.91
C PHE A 126 7.58 -13.97 -25.73
N GLU A 127 7.59 -14.67 -24.59
CA GLU A 127 8.39 -14.30 -23.42
C GLU A 127 9.63 -15.19 -23.33
N PHE A 128 10.81 -14.59 -23.44
CA PHE A 128 12.10 -15.25 -23.45
C PHE A 128 12.61 -15.46 -22.03
N ASP A 129 12.52 -16.70 -21.56
CA ASP A 129 13.05 -17.15 -20.28
C ASP A 129 13.65 -18.56 -20.35
N HIS A 130 14.09 -19.07 -19.20
CA HIS A 130 14.70 -20.40 -19.07
C HIS A 130 13.72 -21.56 -19.26
N LEU A 131 12.42 -21.30 -19.10
CA LEU A 131 11.37 -22.27 -19.34
C LEU A 131 11.03 -22.36 -20.83
N PHE A 132 11.13 -21.24 -21.54
CA PHE A 132 10.93 -21.12 -22.99
C PHE A 132 12.08 -21.76 -23.77
N CYS A 133 13.32 -21.61 -23.29
CA CYS A 133 14.52 -22.21 -23.89
C CYS A 133 15.29 -23.12 -22.91
N PRO A 134 14.82 -24.36 -22.66
CA PRO A 134 15.37 -25.23 -21.60
C PRO A 134 16.80 -25.72 -21.84
N ASN A 135 17.29 -25.67 -23.09
CA ASN A 135 18.68 -26.04 -23.43
C ASN A 135 19.70 -24.99 -22.95
N LEU A 136 19.26 -23.77 -22.60
CA LEU A 136 20.09 -22.71 -22.02
C LEU A 136 20.02 -22.76 -20.48
N LYS A 137 20.63 -23.79 -19.87
CA LYS A 137 20.51 -24.11 -18.42
C LYS A 137 21.04 -23.06 -17.41
N SER A 138 21.47 -21.86 -17.84
CA SER A 138 21.87 -20.76 -16.93
C SER A 138 21.90 -19.43 -17.70
N ILE A 139 20.74 -18.78 -17.87
CA ILE A 139 20.63 -17.56 -18.69
C ILE A 139 21.20 -16.31 -18.00
N SER A 140 21.56 -16.35 -16.71
CA SER A 140 22.17 -15.21 -16.04
C SER A 140 23.51 -14.82 -16.71
N GLY A 141 23.50 -13.74 -17.49
CA GLY A 141 24.67 -13.22 -18.22
C GLY A 141 24.89 -13.78 -19.64
N LEU A 142 23.91 -14.51 -20.21
CA LEU A 142 23.93 -14.96 -21.61
C LEU A 142 22.94 -14.13 -22.45
N SER A 143 23.33 -13.75 -23.66
CA SER A 143 22.45 -13.11 -24.65
C SER A 143 22.40 -13.95 -25.93
N LEU A 144 21.25 -14.00 -26.60
CA LEU A 144 21.10 -14.73 -27.86
C LEU A 144 20.99 -13.74 -29.03
N LEU A 145 21.91 -13.81 -29.98
CA LEU A 145 21.80 -13.10 -31.25
C LEU A 145 20.89 -13.91 -32.18
N LEU A 146 19.79 -13.32 -32.59
CA LEU A 146 18.82 -13.93 -33.49
C LEU A 146 18.78 -13.13 -34.80
N THR A 147 19.02 -13.80 -35.92
CA THR A 147 18.84 -13.24 -37.26
C THR A 147 17.67 -13.94 -37.92
N ILE A 148 16.66 -13.19 -38.35
CA ILE A 148 15.55 -13.70 -39.15
C ILE A 148 15.69 -13.19 -40.59
N THR A 149 15.45 -14.04 -41.57
CA THR A 149 15.41 -13.68 -42.99
C THR A 149 13.96 -13.74 -43.46
N CYS A 150 13.44 -12.56 -43.81
CA CYS A 150 12.10 -12.37 -44.33
C CYS A 150 12.14 -12.44 -45.86
N PHE A 151 11.32 -13.31 -46.45
CA PHE A 151 11.19 -13.44 -47.90
C PHE A 151 9.80 -13.04 -48.36
N ARG A 152 9.72 -12.48 -49.57
CA ARG A 152 8.44 -12.06 -50.14
C ARG A 152 7.47 -13.23 -50.28
N ASP A 153 6.20 -13.00 -50.00
CA ASP A 153 5.14 -13.98 -50.17
C ASP A 153 4.98 -14.32 -51.65
N GLY A 154 5.36 -15.55 -52.02
CA GLY A 154 5.44 -16.02 -53.41
C GLY A 154 6.86 -16.43 -53.82
N PHE A 155 7.86 -16.16 -52.98
CA PHE A 155 9.23 -16.62 -53.17
C PHE A 155 9.37 -18.11 -52.78
N GLY A 156 9.80 -18.95 -53.73
CA GLY A 156 10.04 -20.39 -53.54
C GLY A 156 8.77 -21.25 -53.40
N TYR A 157 8.91 -22.56 -53.61
CA TYR A 157 7.84 -23.52 -53.33
C TYR A 157 7.84 -23.91 -51.86
N LEU A 158 6.81 -23.49 -51.11
CA LEU A 158 6.62 -23.85 -49.71
C LEU A 158 5.57 -24.93 -49.56
N ARG A 159 5.76 -25.84 -48.59
CA ARG A 159 4.79 -26.89 -48.28
C ARG A 159 3.43 -26.26 -47.90
N PRO A 160 2.28 -26.88 -48.25
CA PRO A 160 0.95 -26.32 -48.00
C PRO A 160 0.66 -25.91 -46.55
N LYS A 161 1.28 -26.59 -45.56
CA LYS A 161 1.18 -26.25 -44.14
C LYS A 161 1.65 -24.82 -43.85
N PHE A 162 2.79 -24.42 -44.40
CA PHE A 162 3.39 -23.11 -44.17
C PHE A 162 2.79 -22.02 -45.04
N GLN A 163 2.14 -22.37 -46.17
CA GLN A 163 1.44 -21.38 -47.01
C GLN A 163 0.30 -20.68 -46.27
N LYS A 164 -0.37 -21.38 -45.35
CA LYS A 164 -1.44 -20.78 -44.53
C LYS A 164 -0.89 -19.86 -43.44
N GLN A 165 0.26 -20.19 -42.84
CA GLN A 165 0.83 -19.48 -41.68
C GLN A 165 1.36 -18.08 -42.01
N LYS A 166 1.63 -17.82 -43.29
CA LYS A 166 2.15 -16.52 -43.78
C LYS A 166 1.27 -15.33 -43.44
N SER A 167 -0.04 -15.54 -43.35
CA SER A 167 -1.00 -14.48 -43.04
C SER A 167 -1.38 -14.47 -41.55
N PHE A 168 -0.54 -15.03 -40.68
CA PHE A 168 -0.77 -15.10 -39.25
C PHE A 168 0.41 -14.56 -38.45
N VAL A 169 0.07 -14.02 -37.28
CA VAL A 169 0.95 -13.70 -36.18
C VAL A 169 0.88 -14.84 -35.17
N LEU A 170 2.04 -15.38 -34.81
CA LEU A 170 2.14 -16.41 -33.78
C LEU A 170 2.42 -15.76 -32.42
N TYR A 171 1.60 -16.05 -31.42
CA TYR A 171 1.90 -15.76 -30.03
C TYR A 171 2.14 -17.07 -29.28
N MET A 172 3.33 -17.21 -28.70
CA MET A 172 3.70 -18.34 -27.85
C MET A 172 3.81 -17.88 -26.41
N TYR A 173 3.12 -18.55 -25.51
CA TYR A 173 3.15 -18.21 -24.10
C TYR A 173 3.02 -19.46 -23.23
N GLN A 174 3.48 -19.34 -21.99
CA GLN A 174 3.38 -20.40 -21.02
C GLN A 174 2.11 -20.22 -20.20
N LYS A 175 1.28 -21.26 -20.13
CA LYS A 175 0.13 -21.27 -19.21
C LYS A 175 0.64 -21.44 -17.78
N LEU A 176 0.09 -20.68 -16.83
CA LEU A 176 0.37 -20.91 -15.40
C LEU A 176 0.16 -22.40 -15.07
N PRO A 177 1.08 -23.04 -14.32
CA PRO A 177 0.99 -24.48 -14.08
C PRO A 177 -0.28 -24.82 -13.31
N SER A 178 -1.17 -25.61 -13.93
CA SER A 178 -1.91 -26.62 -13.19
C SER A 178 -0.89 -27.62 -12.65
N VAL A 179 -1.05 -28.05 -11.40
CA VAL A 179 -0.10 -28.79 -10.53
C VAL A 179 0.52 -30.09 -11.15
N LEU A 180 0.28 -30.43 -12.42
CA LEU A 180 0.54 -31.76 -12.99
C LEU A 180 1.27 -31.82 -14.36
N GLU A 181 1.68 -30.74 -15.03
CA GLU A 181 2.31 -30.85 -16.37
C GLU A 181 3.65 -30.09 -16.53
N ILE A 182 4.62 -30.75 -17.19
CA ILE A 182 6.03 -30.34 -17.31
C ILE A 182 6.33 -29.61 -18.64
N SER A 183 5.33 -29.38 -19.51
CA SER A 183 5.49 -28.51 -20.69
C SER A 183 4.16 -27.86 -21.10
N ASN A 184 3.96 -26.59 -20.75
CA ASN A 184 2.70 -25.84 -20.92
C ASN A 184 2.81 -24.69 -21.95
N LEU A 185 3.55 -24.90 -23.05
CA LEU A 185 3.66 -23.89 -24.10
C LEU A 185 2.43 -23.96 -25.02
N GLU A 186 1.66 -22.88 -25.12
CA GLU A 186 0.54 -22.76 -26.04
C GLU A 186 0.88 -21.85 -27.23
N HIS A 187 0.33 -22.19 -28.41
CA HIS A 187 0.45 -21.42 -29.65
C HIS A 187 -0.90 -20.80 -29.99
N VAL A 188 -0.92 -19.48 -30.17
CA VAL A 188 -2.10 -18.73 -30.61
C VAL A 188 -1.79 -18.11 -31.97
N GLU A 189 -2.52 -18.54 -33.00
CA GLU A 189 -2.41 -17.98 -34.34
C GLU A 189 -3.48 -16.90 -34.53
N LEU A 190 -3.05 -15.66 -34.75
CA LEU A 190 -3.94 -14.51 -35.00
C LEU A 190 -3.80 -14.06 -36.46
N PRO A 191 -4.90 -13.86 -37.21
CA PRO A 191 -4.79 -13.35 -38.58
C PRO A 191 -4.08 -12.00 -38.60
N GLU A 192 -3.18 -11.80 -39.55
CA GLU A 192 -2.35 -10.60 -39.72
C GLU A 192 -3.19 -9.31 -39.65
N GLU A 193 -4.30 -9.26 -40.38
CA GLU A 193 -5.21 -8.11 -40.41
C GLU A 193 -5.83 -7.78 -39.04
N THR A 194 -5.93 -8.73 -38.12
CA THR A 194 -6.46 -8.46 -36.78
C THR A 194 -5.48 -7.74 -35.86
N VAL A 195 -4.18 -7.85 -36.16
CA VAL A 195 -3.06 -7.28 -35.40
C VAL A 195 -2.54 -6.03 -36.09
N PHE A 196 -2.27 -6.09 -37.39
CA PHE A 196 -1.69 -5.02 -38.18
C PHE A 196 -2.73 -4.17 -38.95
N GLY A 197 -3.99 -4.59 -39.05
CA GLY A 197 -5.06 -3.85 -39.75
C GLY A 197 -5.80 -2.83 -38.89
N ARG A 198 -5.16 -2.27 -37.85
CA ARG A 198 -5.80 -1.35 -36.89
C ARG A 198 -5.40 0.10 -37.14
N HIS A 199 -6.38 1.00 -37.06
CA HIS A 199 -6.22 2.44 -37.25
C HIS A 199 -7.09 3.22 -36.27
N CYS A 200 -6.77 4.51 -36.09
CA CYS A 200 -7.62 5.46 -35.37
C CYS A 200 -8.42 6.30 -36.37
N SER A 201 -9.74 6.32 -36.24
CA SER A 201 -10.63 7.15 -37.07
C SER A 201 -10.40 8.65 -36.86
N SER A 202 -10.96 9.50 -37.72
CA SER A 202 -10.99 10.94 -37.46
C SER A 202 -11.74 11.25 -36.16
N SER A 203 -11.39 12.36 -35.50
CA SER A 203 -12.00 12.76 -34.23
C SER A 203 -13.54 12.94 -34.31
N ASP A 204 -14.04 13.42 -35.45
CA ASP A 204 -15.48 13.54 -35.72
C ASP A 204 -16.16 12.17 -35.84
N ALA A 205 -15.56 11.24 -36.59
CA ALA A 205 -16.07 9.87 -36.70
C ALA A 205 -16.04 9.17 -35.34
N ALA A 206 -14.93 9.28 -34.60
CA ALA A 206 -14.80 8.70 -33.27
C ALA A 206 -15.95 9.12 -32.33
N LYS A 207 -16.34 10.40 -32.32
CA LYS A 207 -17.48 10.88 -31.52
C LYS A 207 -18.83 10.43 -32.06
N GLN A 208 -19.06 10.59 -33.36
CA GLN A 208 -20.39 10.43 -33.95
C GLN A 208 -20.78 8.96 -34.18
N THR A 209 -19.83 8.12 -34.61
CA THR A 209 -20.11 6.74 -35.01
C THR A 209 -19.61 5.72 -33.99
N GLU A 210 -18.43 5.94 -33.40
CA GLU A 210 -17.81 4.97 -32.49
C GLU A 210 -18.22 5.18 -31.03
N GLY A 211 -18.69 6.39 -30.70
CA GLY A 211 -19.28 6.72 -29.40
C GLY A 211 -18.25 7.14 -28.34
N TYR A 212 -17.13 7.72 -28.76
CA TYR A 212 -16.22 8.44 -27.86
C TYR A 212 -16.91 9.70 -27.30
N PHE A 213 -16.54 10.09 -26.08
CA PHE A 213 -17.18 11.19 -25.37
C PHE A 213 -16.15 12.17 -24.80
N GLY A 214 -16.53 13.44 -24.62
CA GLY A 214 -15.66 14.48 -24.09
C GLY A 214 -14.83 15.21 -25.17
N THR A 215 -13.65 15.70 -24.77
CA THR A 215 -12.81 16.56 -25.60
C THR A 215 -11.85 15.75 -26.46
N CYS A 216 -12.38 15.09 -27.50
CA CYS A 216 -11.58 14.39 -28.51
C CYS A 216 -11.35 15.33 -29.72
N SER A 217 -10.24 16.07 -29.75
CA SER A 217 -9.97 17.07 -30.80
C SER A 217 -8.62 16.90 -31.51
N GLY A 218 -7.74 16.06 -30.97
CA GLY A 218 -6.46 15.71 -31.58
C GLY A 218 -6.65 14.97 -32.90
N ASN A 219 -5.68 15.13 -33.80
CA ASN A 219 -5.62 14.38 -35.03
C ASN A 219 -5.17 12.95 -34.73
N PRO A 220 -5.81 11.93 -35.34
CA PRO A 220 -5.33 10.56 -35.21
C PRO A 220 -3.90 10.43 -35.80
N PRO A 221 -3.05 9.56 -35.24
CA PRO A 221 -1.80 9.18 -35.89
C PRO A 221 -2.08 8.46 -37.21
N SER A 222 -1.06 8.37 -38.09
CA SER A 222 -1.16 7.55 -39.29
C SER A 222 -1.31 6.06 -38.93
N ASP A 223 -1.83 5.28 -39.88
CA ASP A 223 -1.97 3.83 -39.74
C ASP A 223 -0.60 3.18 -39.44
N GLU A 224 0.46 3.62 -40.10
CA GLU A 224 1.84 3.16 -39.88
C GLU A 224 2.28 3.32 -38.42
N ILE A 225 2.08 4.51 -37.84
CA ILE A 225 2.44 4.81 -36.44
C ILE A 225 1.56 3.98 -35.50
N THR A 226 0.26 3.93 -35.75
CA THR A 226 -0.70 3.16 -34.93
C THR A 226 -0.29 1.70 -34.85
N VAL A 227 -0.01 1.09 -36.00
CA VAL A 227 0.39 -0.30 -36.12
C VAL A 227 1.71 -0.54 -35.42
N GLN A 228 2.71 0.30 -35.65
CA GLN A 228 4.03 0.16 -35.04
C GLN A 228 3.98 0.19 -33.51
N HIS A 229 3.12 1.02 -32.92
CA HIS A 229 2.95 1.09 -31.47
C HIS A 229 2.14 -0.08 -30.90
N LEU A 230 1.09 -0.54 -31.59
CA LEU A 230 0.11 -1.45 -31.00
C LEU A 230 0.33 -2.93 -31.33
N TRP A 231 0.95 -3.27 -32.46
CA TRP A 231 0.95 -4.65 -32.98
C TRP A 231 1.46 -5.68 -31.97
N SER A 232 2.50 -5.34 -31.20
CA SER A 232 3.09 -6.24 -30.20
C SER A 232 2.16 -6.47 -29.00
N SER A 233 1.34 -5.48 -28.64
CA SER A 233 0.32 -5.61 -27.60
C SER A 233 -0.88 -6.37 -28.13
N LEU A 234 -1.36 -6.04 -29.34
CA LEU A 234 -2.49 -6.69 -29.98
C LEU A 234 -2.22 -8.17 -30.27
N GLY A 235 -1.00 -8.52 -30.68
CA GLY A 235 -0.61 -9.90 -30.91
C GLY A 235 -0.53 -10.75 -29.64
N LYS A 236 -0.39 -10.14 -28.45
CA LYS A 236 -0.42 -10.84 -27.14
C LYS A 236 -1.83 -11.05 -26.57
N THR A 237 -2.84 -10.42 -27.17
CA THR A 237 -4.22 -10.54 -26.69
C THR A 237 -4.87 -11.83 -27.15
N LEU A 238 -5.71 -12.41 -26.30
CA LEU A 238 -6.43 -13.63 -26.59
C LEU A 238 -7.80 -13.29 -27.21
N THR A 239 -8.49 -12.29 -26.66
CA THR A 239 -9.88 -11.97 -27.03
C THR A 239 -9.99 -10.78 -27.99
N LYS A 240 -11.03 -10.81 -28.84
CA LYS A 240 -11.35 -9.69 -29.75
C LYS A 240 -11.70 -8.42 -28.99
N ASP A 241 -12.35 -8.56 -27.83
CA ASP A 241 -12.78 -7.43 -27.02
C ASP A 241 -11.58 -6.73 -26.37
N CYS A 242 -10.59 -7.47 -25.88
CA CYS A 242 -9.32 -6.92 -25.39
C CYS A 242 -8.58 -6.15 -26.49
N ARG A 243 -8.51 -6.69 -27.72
CA ARG A 243 -7.94 -5.94 -28.88
C ARG A 243 -8.65 -4.63 -29.12
N ASN A 244 -9.98 -4.66 -29.15
CA ASN A 244 -10.77 -3.45 -29.38
C ASN A 244 -10.60 -2.44 -28.25
N GLN A 245 -10.50 -2.89 -26.99
CA GLN A 245 -10.22 -2.03 -25.84
C GLN A 245 -8.86 -1.34 -25.97
N ILE A 246 -7.79 -2.10 -26.28
CA ILE A 246 -6.44 -1.55 -26.46
C ILE A 246 -6.43 -0.46 -27.53
N VAL A 247 -7.00 -0.74 -28.71
CA VAL A 247 -7.12 0.25 -29.78
C VAL A 247 -7.92 1.46 -29.31
N GLN A 248 -9.05 1.23 -28.64
CA GLN A 248 -9.91 2.34 -28.21
C GLN A 248 -9.20 3.28 -27.21
N VAL A 249 -8.51 2.71 -26.23
CA VAL A 249 -7.74 3.45 -25.22
C VAL A 249 -6.57 4.19 -25.87
N TYR A 250 -5.83 3.54 -26.78
CA TYR A 250 -4.76 4.20 -27.53
C TYR A 250 -5.28 5.42 -28.29
N CYS A 251 -6.30 5.25 -29.13
CA CYS A 251 -6.84 6.34 -29.93
C CYS A 251 -7.41 7.47 -29.06
N ALA A 252 -8.07 7.15 -27.93
CA ALA A 252 -8.53 8.16 -26.98
C ALA A 252 -7.39 9.08 -26.49
N LEU A 253 -6.24 8.49 -26.15
CA LEU A 253 -5.07 9.24 -25.71
C LEU A 253 -4.41 10.04 -26.84
N GLN A 254 -4.55 9.60 -28.10
CA GLN A 254 -4.11 10.41 -29.25
C GLN A 254 -5.03 11.60 -29.52
N TYR A 255 -6.34 11.43 -29.35
CA TYR A 255 -7.30 12.53 -29.49
C TYR A 255 -7.16 13.54 -28.34
N ASN A 256 -6.74 13.10 -27.16
CA ASN A 256 -6.44 13.96 -26.03
C ASN A 256 -5.53 13.25 -25.02
N ASN A 257 -4.25 13.64 -25.01
CA ASN A 257 -3.24 13.03 -24.13
C ASN A 257 -3.37 13.44 -22.65
N GLN A 258 -4.27 14.37 -22.30
CA GLN A 258 -4.61 14.71 -20.91
C GLN A 258 -5.76 13.83 -20.37
N GLY A 259 -6.29 12.91 -21.17
CA GLY A 259 -7.32 11.95 -20.74
C GLY A 259 -8.74 12.50 -20.75
N PHE A 260 -9.00 13.65 -21.38
CA PHE A 260 -10.37 14.22 -21.50
C PHE A 260 -11.22 13.60 -22.62
N CYS A 261 -10.65 12.68 -23.40
CA CYS A 261 -11.39 11.90 -24.40
C CYS A 261 -11.67 10.51 -23.83
N LEU A 262 -12.94 10.23 -23.50
CA LEU A 262 -13.38 8.97 -22.93
C LEU A 262 -13.67 7.97 -24.06
N PRO A 263 -12.99 6.80 -24.09
CA PRO A 263 -13.26 5.78 -25.10
C PRO A 263 -14.62 5.11 -24.88
N SER A 264 -15.13 4.54 -25.95
CA SER A 264 -16.50 4.05 -26.03
C SER A 264 -16.81 2.90 -25.05
N ILE A 265 -15.81 2.11 -24.64
CA ILE A 265 -15.93 1.06 -23.61
C ILE A 265 -16.19 1.63 -22.21
N TYR A 266 -15.69 2.82 -21.92
CA TYR A 266 -15.83 3.51 -20.63
C TYR A 266 -17.01 4.49 -20.59
N HIS A 267 -17.60 4.78 -21.75
CA HIS A 267 -18.75 5.66 -21.92
C HIS A 267 -20.06 4.86 -21.98
N ASN A 268 -21.06 5.31 -21.21
CA ASN A 268 -22.40 4.78 -21.28
C ASN A 268 -23.14 5.34 -22.51
N LYS A 269 -23.43 4.48 -23.49
CA LYS A 269 -24.11 4.87 -24.73
C LYS A 269 -25.63 4.95 -24.60
N ASP A 270 -26.21 4.56 -23.47
CA ASP A 270 -27.67 4.59 -23.28
C ASP A 270 -28.17 6.03 -23.06
N ARG A 271 -28.74 6.61 -24.12
CA ARG A 271 -29.31 7.98 -24.12
C ARG A 271 -30.48 8.18 -23.15
N LYS A 272 -31.08 7.10 -22.62
CA LYS A 272 -32.15 7.20 -21.62
C LYS A 272 -31.63 7.34 -20.20
N SER A 273 -30.35 7.06 -19.97
CA SER A 273 -29.71 7.20 -18.67
C SER A 273 -28.99 8.54 -18.59
N ASN A 274 -29.07 9.20 -17.44
CA ASN A 274 -28.28 10.40 -17.15
C ASN A 274 -26.83 10.07 -16.73
N GLN A 275 -26.42 8.79 -16.80
CA GLN A 275 -25.11 8.32 -16.41
C GLN A 275 -24.12 8.43 -17.57
N ILE A 276 -22.92 8.99 -17.33
CA ILE A 276 -21.87 9.17 -18.33
C ILE A 276 -20.99 7.91 -18.40
N PHE A 277 -20.67 7.32 -17.25
CA PHE A 277 -19.73 6.22 -17.18
C PHE A 277 -20.39 4.84 -17.36
N SER A 278 -19.73 3.95 -18.10
CA SER A 278 -20.15 2.55 -18.26
C SER A 278 -19.82 1.72 -17.01
N LEU A 279 -20.27 0.45 -16.99
CA LEU A 279 -19.94 -0.51 -15.92
C LEU A 279 -18.45 -0.84 -15.81
N HIS A 280 -17.67 -0.67 -16.89
CA HIS A 280 -16.21 -0.81 -16.85
C HIS A 280 -15.59 0.34 -16.05
N SER A 281 -16.24 1.50 -16.03
CA SER A 281 -15.76 2.66 -15.30
C SER A 281 -16.24 2.71 -13.87
N LEU A 282 -17.56 2.72 -13.65
CA LEU A 282 -18.16 2.84 -12.32
C LEU A 282 -19.29 1.84 -12.15
N PRO A 283 -19.57 1.40 -10.91
CA PRO A 283 -20.76 0.60 -10.64
C PRO A 283 -22.04 1.40 -10.91
N ARG A 284 -23.08 0.69 -11.34
CA ARG A 284 -24.40 1.30 -11.50
C ARG A 284 -25.00 1.59 -10.13
N SER A 285 -25.32 2.86 -9.89
CA SER A 285 -26.13 3.26 -8.74
C SER A 285 -27.57 2.78 -8.95
N LYS A 286 -27.92 1.59 -8.45
CA LYS A 286 -29.32 1.20 -8.24
C LYS A 286 -29.68 1.44 -6.78
N TYR A 287 -29.68 2.69 -6.32
CA TYR A 287 -30.09 2.95 -4.95
C TYR A 287 -31.62 2.75 -4.80
N GLN A 288 -32.02 1.64 -4.17
CA GLN A 288 -33.29 1.49 -3.48
C GLN A 288 -33.04 0.78 -2.15
N SER A 289 -32.79 1.53 -1.08
CA SER A 289 -32.68 0.93 0.25
C SER A 289 -34.07 0.49 0.76
N LYS A 290 -34.22 -0.81 0.99
CA LYS A 290 -35.21 -1.44 1.89
C LYS A 290 -34.63 -2.66 2.63
N GLN A 291 -33.30 -2.83 2.63
CA GLN A 291 -32.63 -3.85 3.44
C GLN A 291 -31.94 -3.16 4.62
N THR A 292 -32.73 -2.88 5.65
CA THR A 292 -32.15 -2.82 7.00
C THR A 292 -31.70 -4.25 7.28
N ILE A 293 -30.44 -4.47 7.67
CA ILE A 293 -30.15 -5.70 8.40
C ILE A 293 -31.09 -5.62 9.59
N GLN A 294 -32.10 -6.49 9.63
CA GLN A 294 -32.86 -6.71 10.84
C GLN A 294 -31.89 -7.35 11.83
N SER A 295 -30.99 -6.53 12.38
CA SER A 295 -30.70 -6.66 13.79
C SER A 295 -32.08 -6.55 14.40
N LYS A 296 -32.69 -7.70 14.78
CA LYS A 296 -33.54 -7.65 15.95
C LYS A 296 -32.68 -6.86 16.92
N PRO A 297 -33.10 -5.69 17.41
CA PRO A 297 -32.35 -5.03 18.45
C PRO A 297 -32.13 -6.13 19.47
N SER A 298 -30.87 -6.53 19.64
CA SER A 298 -30.52 -7.33 20.78
C SER A 298 -31.22 -6.61 21.93
N PRO A 299 -31.96 -7.29 22.81
CA PRO A 299 -32.52 -6.66 23.99
C PRO A 299 -31.42 -6.13 24.94
N ASN A 300 -30.18 -5.93 24.47
CA ASN A 300 -29.24 -5.00 25.03
C ASN A 300 -29.84 -3.60 25.06
N ARG A 301 -30.25 -3.21 26.28
CA ARG A 301 -30.66 -1.89 26.73
C ARG A 301 -29.61 -0.77 26.51
N HIS A 302 -28.62 -0.97 25.64
CA HIS A 302 -27.38 -0.19 25.55
C HIS A 302 -27.15 0.42 24.16
N VAL A 303 -28.20 0.79 23.43
CA VAL A 303 -28.10 1.58 22.18
C VAL A 303 -27.27 2.87 22.40
N HIS A 304 -27.25 3.38 23.64
CA HIS A 304 -26.45 4.56 24.04
C HIS A 304 -24.96 4.28 24.30
N LEU A 305 -24.52 3.01 24.29
CA LEU A 305 -23.13 2.58 24.44
C LEU A 305 -22.54 2.07 23.10
N SER A 306 -23.20 2.25 21.97
CA SER A 306 -22.75 1.65 20.71
C SER A 306 -21.46 2.30 20.19
N SER A 307 -20.40 1.50 20.02
CA SER A 307 -19.22 1.89 19.26
C SER A 307 -19.58 2.09 17.78
N THR A 308 -18.63 2.64 17.03
CA THR A 308 -18.71 2.74 15.56
C THR A 308 -19.02 1.39 14.92
N ARG A 309 -19.95 1.39 13.96
CA ARG A 309 -20.26 0.20 13.16
C ARG A 309 -19.33 0.12 11.96
N LEU A 310 -18.65 -1.01 11.79
CA LEU A 310 -17.65 -1.20 10.76
C LEU A 310 -18.20 -2.03 9.59
N ALA A 311 -17.78 -1.66 8.40
CA ALA A 311 -17.87 -2.47 7.20
C ALA A 311 -16.47 -2.87 6.75
N PHE A 312 -16.35 -4.03 6.10
CA PHE A 312 -15.10 -4.54 5.56
C PHE A 312 -15.26 -4.85 4.09
N MET A 313 -14.31 -4.36 3.29
CA MET A 313 -14.13 -4.76 1.91
C MET A 313 -12.90 -5.66 1.83
N ILE A 314 -13.10 -6.96 1.66
CA ILE A 314 -12.03 -7.97 1.69
C ILE A 314 -11.74 -8.44 0.26
N MET A 315 -10.52 -8.21 -0.20
CA MET A 315 -10.05 -8.63 -1.52
C MET A 315 -9.27 -9.94 -1.41
N VAL A 316 -9.74 -11.00 -2.07
CA VAL A 316 -9.16 -12.35 -1.98
C VAL A 316 -8.46 -12.72 -3.28
N TYR A 317 -7.16 -13.02 -3.20
CA TYR A 317 -6.37 -13.43 -4.34
C TYR A 317 -6.22 -14.94 -4.39
N ASN A 318 -5.66 -15.57 -3.35
CA ASN A 318 -5.22 -16.98 -3.40
C ASN A 318 -5.39 -17.76 -2.09
N LYS A 319 -5.61 -17.10 -0.95
CA LYS A 319 -5.51 -17.75 0.38
C LYS A 319 -6.86 -17.81 1.11
N PRO A 320 -7.75 -18.77 0.78
CA PRO A 320 -9.09 -18.81 1.36
C PRO A 320 -9.09 -19.12 2.87
N GLN A 321 -8.15 -19.95 3.34
CA GLN A 321 -7.99 -20.25 4.77
C GLN A 321 -7.55 -19.02 5.58
N ALA A 322 -6.56 -18.26 5.10
CA ALA A 322 -6.13 -17.02 5.74
C ALA A 322 -7.28 -15.98 5.82
N VAL A 323 -8.14 -15.94 4.80
CA VAL A 323 -9.34 -15.10 4.81
C VAL A 323 -10.34 -15.55 5.87
N MET A 324 -10.53 -16.87 6.05
CA MET A 324 -11.39 -17.38 7.13
C MET A 324 -10.83 -17.06 8.52
N GLU A 325 -9.53 -17.20 8.72
CA GLU A 325 -8.85 -16.80 9.97
C GLU A 325 -9.01 -15.30 10.23
N LEU A 326 -8.82 -14.46 9.20
CA LEU A 326 -9.05 -13.03 9.28
C LEU A 326 -10.50 -12.75 9.67
N ILE A 327 -11.50 -13.27 8.94
CA ILE A 327 -12.92 -13.06 9.22
C ILE A 327 -13.24 -13.49 10.67
N ASN A 328 -12.80 -14.67 11.10
CA ASN A 328 -13.03 -15.15 12.46
C ASN A 328 -12.44 -14.20 13.51
N SER A 329 -11.31 -13.53 13.24
CA SER A 329 -10.70 -12.57 14.16
C SER A 329 -11.44 -11.22 14.23
N ILE A 330 -12.13 -10.83 13.15
CA ILE A 330 -12.81 -9.52 13.05
C ILE A 330 -14.33 -9.61 13.10
N TYR A 331 -14.92 -10.81 13.12
CA TYR A 331 -16.36 -11.03 13.00
C TYR A 331 -17.14 -10.45 14.20
N ARG A 332 -18.18 -9.68 13.91
CA ARG A 332 -19.21 -9.19 14.83
C ARG A 332 -20.55 -9.14 14.08
N GLU A 333 -21.64 -9.46 14.76
CA GLU A 333 -22.98 -9.50 14.15
C GLU A 333 -23.43 -8.12 13.65
N GLU A 334 -22.98 -7.04 14.31
CA GLU A 334 -23.29 -5.66 13.94
C GLU A 334 -22.46 -5.09 12.79
N TYR A 335 -21.46 -5.82 12.30
CA TYR A 335 -20.57 -5.41 11.21
C TYR A 335 -20.92 -6.12 9.90
N ILE A 336 -20.47 -5.55 8.78
CA ILE A 336 -20.76 -6.07 7.43
C ILE A 336 -19.46 -6.42 6.73
N TYR A 337 -19.42 -7.58 6.09
CA TYR A 337 -18.26 -8.11 5.39
C TYR A 337 -18.64 -8.36 3.94
N VAL A 338 -18.08 -7.58 3.01
CA VAL A 338 -18.18 -7.82 1.58
C VAL A 338 -16.85 -8.37 1.08
N ILE A 339 -16.91 -9.54 0.45
CA ILE A 339 -15.74 -10.29 0.02
C ILE A 339 -15.76 -10.37 -1.50
N HIS A 340 -14.70 -9.88 -2.13
CA HIS A 340 -14.46 -10.03 -3.55
C HIS A 340 -13.47 -11.16 -3.81
N VAL A 341 -13.87 -12.08 -4.69
CA VAL A 341 -12.98 -13.07 -5.30
C VAL A 341 -12.91 -12.76 -6.79
N GLY A 342 -11.70 -12.80 -7.36
CA GLY A 342 -11.47 -12.55 -8.79
C GLY A 342 -12.37 -13.41 -9.69
N GLU A 343 -12.91 -12.81 -10.75
CA GLU A 343 -13.77 -13.49 -11.74
C GLU A 343 -13.08 -14.74 -12.30
N GLN A 344 -11.79 -14.64 -12.59
CA GLN A 344 -10.93 -15.70 -13.12
C GLN A 344 -10.65 -16.85 -12.15
N LYS A 345 -11.24 -16.86 -10.93
CA LYS A 345 -11.01 -17.87 -9.88
C LYS A 345 -12.31 -18.47 -9.34
N PRO A 346 -13.13 -19.13 -10.18
CA PRO A 346 -14.41 -19.72 -9.74
C PRO A 346 -14.24 -20.84 -8.71
N PHE A 347 -13.16 -21.62 -8.78
CA PHE A 347 -12.86 -22.67 -7.79
C PHE A 347 -12.57 -22.08 -6.41
N LEU A 348 -11.77 -21.02 -6.34
CA LEU A 348 -11.48 -20.31 -5.10
C LEU A 348 -12.75 -19.70 -4.49
N ARG A 349 -13.64 -19.14 -5.32
CA ARG A 349 -14.93 -18.61 -4.87
C ARG A 349 -15.79 -19.72 -4.25
N LYS A 350 -15.85 -20.88 -4.91
CA LYS A 350 -16.58 -22.05 -4.42
C LYS A 350 -16.00 -22.58 -3.12
N GLU A 351 -14.67 -22.72 -3.05
CA GLU A 351 -13.97 -23.16 -1.83
C GLU A 351 -14.25 -22.21 -0.66
N LEU A 352 -14.09 -20.91 -0.86
CA LEU A 352 -14.37 -19.91 0.18
C LEU A 352 -15.85 -19.93 0.61
N SER A 353 -16.77 -20.03 -0.35
CA SER A 353 -18.21 -20.12 -0.04
C SER A 353 -18.53 -21.39 0.76
N GLN A 354 -17.85 -22.50 0.47
CA GLN A 354 -17.96 -23.73 1.25
C GLN A 354 -17.40 -23.53 2.66
N LEU A 355 -16.23 -22.89 2.82
CA LEU A 355 -15.66 -22.63 4.16
C LEU A 355 -16.58 -21.75 5.01
N ILE A 356 -17.18 -20.71 4.42
CA ILE A 356 -18.17 -19.85 5.09
C ILE A 356 -19.45 -20.63 5.42
N PHE A 357 -19.91 -21.50 4.53
CA PHE A 357 -21.11 -22.32 4.77
C PHE A 357 -20.91 -23.34 5.91
N HIS A 358 -19.70 -23.90 6.05
CA HIS A 358 -19.38 -24.85 7.11
C HIS A 358 -18.97 -24.17 8.43
N SER A 359 -18.81 -22.85 8.46
CA SER A 359 -18.58 -22.11 9.69
C SER A 359 -19.91 -21.71 10.33
N ASP A 360 -19.90 -21.42 11.63
CA ASP A 360 -21.07 -20.92 12.36
C ASP A 360 -21.38 -19.43 12.04
N LEU A 361 -20.83 -18.89 10.95
CA LEU A 361 -21.00 -17.49 10.58
C LEU A 361 -22.37 -17.24 9.95
N PRO A 362 -23.16 -16.30 10.47
CA PRO A 362 -24.41 -15.88 9.86
C PRO A 362 -24.22 -15.36 8.44
N SER A 363 -25.08 -15.80 7.52
CA SER A 363 -25.02 -15.40 6.10
C SER A 363 -25.58 -14.01 5.81
N HIS A 364 -26.20 -13.34 6.78
CA HIS A 364 -26.89 -12.07 6.55
C HIS A 364 -25.97 -10.85 6.52
N ASN A 365 -24.74 -10.97 7.04
CA ASN A 365 -23.76 -9.90 7.11
C ASN A 365 -22.39 -10.28 6.53
N VAL A 366 -22.20 -11.51 6.03
CA VAL A 366 -21.02 -11.95 5.26
C VAL A 366 -21.43 -12.26 3.83
N ILE A 367 -20.96 -11.45 2.88
CA ILE A 367 -21.43 -11.45 1.49
C ILE A 367 -20.24 -11.69 0.57
N VAL A 368 -20.22 -12.85 -0.09
CA VAL A 368 -19.30 -13.11 -1.20
C VAL A 368 -19.95 -12.58 -2.48
N LEU A 369 -19.26 -11.66 -3.16
CA LEU A 369 -19.78 -11.13 -4.42
C LEU A 369 -19.93 -12.26 -5.46
N PRO A 370 -21.08 -12.30 -6.16
CA PRO A 370 -21.32 -13.31 -7.19
C PRO A 370 -20.41 -13.05 -8.40
N GLU A 371 -20.17 -14.07 -9.21
CA GLU A 371 -19.22 -14.04 -10.33
C GLU A 371 -19.54 -12.94 -11.35
N GLU A 372 -20.82 -12.71 -11.62
CA GLU A 372 -21.30 -11.68 -12.56
C GLU A 372 -21.07 -10.24 -12.06
N ARG A 373 -20.72 -10.10 -10.78
CA ARG A 373 -20.32 -8.84 -10.13
C ARG A 373 -18.88 -8.89 -9.64
N SER A 374 -18.13 -9.91 -10.00
CA SER A 374 -16.69 -9.95 -9.82
C SER A 374 -15.99 -9.31 -11.01
N PHE A 375 -14.72 -8.98 -10.82
CA PHE A 375 -13.85 -8.43 -11.84
C PHE A 375 -12.53 -9.20 -11.77
N VAL A 376 -11.84 -9.32 -12.90
CA VAL A 376 -10.46 -9.79 -12.92
C VAL A 376 -9.59 -8.79 -12.14
N THR A 377 -8.63 -9.28 -11.35
CA THR A 377 -7.76 -8.43 -10.52
C THR A 377 -6.28 -8.60 -10.89
N PRO A 378 -5.83 -8.18 -12.09
CA PRO A 378 -4.41 -8.13 -12.41
C PRO A 378 -3.68 -7.16 -11.47
N LEU A 379 -2.41 -7.43 -11.17
CA LEU A 379 -1.62 -6.57 -10.28
C LEU A 379 -1.58 -5.13 -10.82
N ALA A 380 -1.77 -4.15 -9.93
CA ALA A 380 -1.67 -2.71 -10.23
C ALA A 380 -2.57 -2.21 -11.39
N SER A 381 -3.73 -2.85 -11.60
CA SER A 381 -4.69 -2.48 -12.65
C SER A 381 -5.89 -1.66 -12.14
N TYR A 382 -6.58 -0.96 -13.04
CA TYR A 382 -7.84 -0.30 -12.71
C TYR A 382 -8.98 -1.29 -12.43
N GLU A 383 -8.95 -2.47 -13.00
CA GLU A 383 -9.94 -3.53 -12.79
C GLU A 383 -9.93 -3.99 -11.31
N THR A 384 -8.78 -3.94 -10.65
CA THR A 384 -8.68 -4.13 -9.20
C THR A 384 -9.35 -2.99 -8.42
N VAL A 385 -9.21 -1.74 -8.86
CA VAL A 385 -9.99 -0.62 -8.29
C VAL A 385 -11.47 -0.85 -8.54
N ARG A 386 -11.86 -1.28 -9.73
CA ARG A 386 -13.26 -1.53 -10.10
C ARG A 386 -13.90 -2.61 -9.22
N ALA A 387 -13.16 -3.66 -8.89
CA ALA A 387 -13.54 -4.66 -7.88
C ALA A 387 -13.81 -4.04 -6.50
N GLN A 388 -12.94 -3.13 -6.03
CA GLN A 388 -13.16 -2.39 -4.78
C GLN A 388 -14.41 -1.51 -4.86
N LEU A 389 -14.61 -0.77 -5.97
CA LEU A 389 -15.79 0.06 -6.17
C LEU A 389 -17.08 -0.77 -6.18
N GLU A 390 -17.05 -1.99 -6.72
CA GLU A 390 -18.21 -2.89 -6.71
C GLU A 390 -18.57 -3.34 -5.30
N GLY A 391 -17.59 -3.71 -4.49
CA GLY A 391 -17.86 -4.07 -3.10
C GLY A 391 -18.28 -2.87 -2.24
N PHE A 392 -17.75 -1.68 -2.49
CA PHE A 392 -18.26 -0.46 -1.89
C PHE A 392 -19.70 -0.15 -2.30
N GLN A 393 -20.07 -0.43 -3.56
CA GLN A 393 -21.46 -0.29 -4.01
C GLN A 393 -22.37 -1.28 -3.27
N GLU A 394 -21.89 -2.49 -3.01
CA GLU A 394 -22.61 -3.47 -2.21
C GLU A 394 -22.82 -2.99 -0.77
N LEU A 395 -21.78 -2.46 -0.15
CA LEU A 395 -21.86 -1.91 1.20
C LEU A 395 -22.87 -0.76 1.30
N LEU A 396 -23.02 0.08 0.28
CA LEU A 396 -24.00 1.18 0.29
C LEU A 396 -25.46 0.72 0.28
N TYR A 397 -25.76 -0.55 -0.02
CA TYR A 397 -27.12 -1.10 0.17
C TYR A 397 -27.52 -1.21 1.65
N PHE A 398 -26.52 -1.23 2.53
CA PHE A 398 -26.71 -1.22 3.97
C PHE A 398 -26.62 0.22 4.51
N ASP A 399 -27.57 0.58 5.36
CA ASP A 399 -27.65 1.92 5.97
C ASP A 399 -26.86 2.02 7.28
N ASP A 400 -26.29 0.90 7.75
CA ASP A 400 -25.93 0.71 9.15
C ASP A 400 -24.42 0.71 9.49
N TRP A 401 -23.56 1.31 8.66
CA TRP A 401 -22.13 1.38 8.94
C TRP A 401 -21.57 2.80 8.85
N ASP A 402 -20.54 3.08 9.64
CA ASP A 402 -19.92 4.41 9.74
C ASP A 402 -18.65 4.51 8.88
N PHE A 403 -17.83 3.45 8.88
CA PHE A 403 -16.59 3.34 8.10
C PHE A 403 -16.51 2.02 7.37
N VAL A 404 -15.86 2.02 6.20
CA VAL A 404 -15.38 0.82 5.54
C VAL A 404 -13.87 0.72 5.68
N ILE A 405 -13.37 -0.48 5.99
CA ILE A 405 -11.95 -0.82 6.06
C ILE A 405 -11.64 -1.77 4.91
N THR A 406 -10.67 -1.41 4.07
CA THR A 406 -10.20 -2.30 2.99
C THR A 406 -9.12 -3.24 3.52
N LEU A 407 -9.34 -4.54 3.36
CA LEU A 407 -8.43 -5.62 3.74
C LEU A 407 -8.18 -6.57 2.57
N PHE A 408 -7.11 -7.35 2.68
CA PHE A 408 -6.66 -8.31 1.69
C PHE A 408 -6.36 -9.65 2.37
N ASP A 409 -6.16 -10.71 1.59
CA ASP A 409 -5.84 -12.07 2.09
C ASP A 409 -4.44 -12.22 2.72
N ASP A 410 -3.70 -11.12 2.85
CA ASP A 410 -2.41 -11.01 3.53
C ASP A 410 -2.44 -10.10 4.78
N ASP A 411 -3.61 -9.54 5.13
CA ASP A 411 -3.82 -8.76 6.35
C ASP A 411 -4.07 -9.68 7.56
N ILE A 412 -3.37 -9.44 8.67
CA ILE A 412 -3.57 -10.14 9.95
C ILE A 412 -3.99 -9.14 11.01
N CYS A 413 -5.02 -9.48 11.79
CA CYS A 413 -5.48 -8.67 12.91
C CYS A 413 -4.47 -8.75 14.07
N LEU A 414 -4.04 -7.61 14.58
CA LEU A 414 -3.04 -7.50 15.66
C LEU A 414 -3.67 -7.09 17.01
N ARG A 415 -4.90 -6.58 16.98
CA ARG A 415 -5.68 -6.16 18.16
C ARG A 415 -7.11 -6.61 18.05
N ASN A 416 -7.83 -6.66 19.17
CA ASN A 416 -9.26 -6.89 19.15
C ASN A 416 -9.95 -5.82 18.28
N ILE A 417 -10.81 -6.25 17.35
CA ILE A 417 -11.48 -5.34 16.41
C ILE A 417 -12.37 -4.30 17.10
N GLU A 418 -12.86 -4.58 18.32
CA GLU A 418 -13.58 -3.61 19.15
C GLU A 418 -12.69 -2.40 19.48
N ASP A 419 -11.38 -2.60 19.67
CA ASP A 419 -10.45 -1.49 19.93
C ASP A 419 -10.40 -0.52 18.74
N LEU A 420 -10.45 -1.03 17.50
CA LEU A 420 -10.49 -0.19 16.31
C LEU A 420 -11.81 0.58 16.22
N ALA A 421 -12.93 -0.08 16.47
CA ALA A 421 -14.24 0.56 16.49
C ALA A 421 -14.31 1.68 17.54
N MET A 422 -13.75 1.45 18.74
CA MET A 422 -13.62 2.47 19.79
C MET A 422 -12.71 3.62 19.36
N ALA A 423 -11.54 3.31 18.78
CA ALA A 423 -10.58 4.32 18.29
C ALA A 423 -11.19 5.24 17.23
N LEU A 424 -12.06 4.70 16.36
CA LEU A 424 -12.75 5.44 15.29
C LEU A 424 -13.98 6.24 15.77
N THR A 425 -14.53 5.92 16.94
CA THR A 425 -15.78 6.51 17.46
C THR A 425 -15.79 8.04 17.55
N PRO A 426 -14.72 8.71 17.99
CA PRO A 426 -14.66 10.18 18.00
C PRO A 426 -14.60 10.82 16.62
N TYR A 427 -14.39 10.03 15.55
CA TYR A 427 -13.95 10.51 14.24
C TYR A 427 -14.92 10.18 13.10
N LYS A 428 -16.18 9.85 13.42
CA LYS A 428 -17.20 9.54 12.40
C LYS A 428 -17.27 10.62 11.33
N GLY A 429 -17.23 10.20 10.07
CA GLY A 429 -17.22 11.10 8.91
C GLY A 429 -15.83 11.50 8.40
N LEU A 430 -14.76 11.13 9.10
CA LEU A 430 -13.38 11.27 8.63
C LEU A 430 -12.93 10.04 7.82
N SER A 431 -11.82 10.18 7.10
CA SER A 431 -11.16 9.08 6.38
C SER A 431 -9.68 9.02 6.78
N PHE A 432 -9.12 7.82 6.88
CA PHE A 432 -7.77 7.57 7.32
C PHE A 432 -6.96 6.80 6.29
N LEU A 433 -5.75 7.27 6.02
CA LEU A 433 -4.76 6.64 5.16
C LEU A 433 -3.47 6.43 5.98
N SER A 434 -2.71 5.37 5.71
CA SER A 434 -1.42 5.15 6.39
C SER A 434 -0.33 6.08 5.87
N SER A 435 -0.36 6.39 4.58
CA SER A 435 0.53 7.32 3.89
C SER A 435 -0.24 8.05 2.80
N LEU A 436 0.22 9.24 2.42
CA LEU A 436 -0.40 10.01 1.33
C LEU A 436 0.62 10.94 0.69
N GLN A 437 1.10 10.61 -0.50
CA GLN A 437 2.07 11.39 -1.28
C GLN A 437 1.39 12.09 -2.44
N GLU A 438 1.56 13.42 -2.51
CA GLU A 438 1.29 14.15 -3.74
C GLU A 438 2.36 13.76 -4.75
N SER A 439 1.95 13.30 -5.92
CA SER A 439 2.84 12.98 -7.02
C SER A 439 3.33 14.27 -7.67
N THR A 440 4.08 15.09 -6.94
CA THR A 440 4.78 16.24 -7.53
C THR A 440 6.03 15.72 -8.23
N LYS A 441 6.08 15.80 -9.55
CA LYS A 441 7.37 15.85 -10.24
C LYS A 441 8.01 17.17 -9.79
N ASP A 442 9.24 17.12 -9.27
CA ASP A 442 9.94 18.30 -8.81
C ASP A 442 9.91 19.38 -9.91
N ASN A 443 9.26 20.51 -9.64
CA ASN A 443 9.23 21.68 -10.53
C ASN A 443 10.63 22.34 -10.72
N ASN A 444 11.69 21.72 -10.20
CA ASN A 444 13.05 22.22 -10.22
C ASN A 444 13.92 21.62 -11.34
N ASP A 445 13.45 20.59 -12.04
CA ASP A 445 14.10 20.14 -13.27
C ASP A 445 13.42 20.82 -14.45
N GLU A 446 14.15 21.69 -15.15
CA GLU A 446 13.83 22.21 -16.49
C GLU A 446 13.80 21.09 -17.55
N SER A 447 13.39 19.86 -17.18
CA SER A 447 13.17 18.78 -18.12
C SER A 447 11.85 19.00 -18.85
N PRO A 448 11.81 18.84 -20.19
CA PRO A 448 10.60 19.00 -20.98
C PRO A 448 9.50 18.11 -20.40
N MET A 449 8.26 18.65 -20.31
CA MET A 449 7.08 18.01 -19.72
C MET A 449 7.11 16.49 -19.88
N MET A 450 7.55 15.79 -18.84
CA MET A 450 7.87 14.37 -18.98
C MET A 450 6.55 13.59 -19.06
N GLU A 451 6.27 13.06 -20.23
CA GLU A 451 5.14 12.18 -20.54
C GLU A 451 5.03 11.01 -19.53
N GLU A 452 3.85 10.80 -18.94
CA GLU A 452 3.59 9.69 -18.02
C GLU A 452 3.11 8.47 -18.79
N PRO A 453 3.61 7.25 -18.50
CA PRO A 453 3.13 6.06 -19.18
C PRO A 453 1.66 5.79 -18.85
N ALA A 454 0.87 5.48 -19.87
CA ALA A 454 -0.54 5.14 -19.75
C ALA A 454 -0.77 3.63 -19.97
N PHE A 455 -1.59 3.05 -19.11
CA PHE A 455 -1.84 1.60 -19.06
C PHE A 455 -3.31 1.25 -19.27
N THR A 456 -3.57 0.03 -19.74
CA THR A 456 -4.90 -0.59 -19.70
C THR A 456 -4.75 -2.07 -19.39
N SER A 457 -5.78 -2.72 -18.86
CA SER A 457 -5.73 -4.16 -18.61
C SER A 457 -6.92 -4.89 -19.22
N CYS A 458 -6.65 -6.07 -19.75
CA CYS A 458 -7.63 -7.02 -20.28
C CYS A 458 -6.96 -8.38 -20.45
N ASP A 459 -7.73 -9.46 -20.60
CA ASP A 459 -7.22 -10.84 -20.66
C ASP A 459 -6.23 -11.18 -19.53
N ASN A 460 -6.47 -10.66 -18.32
CA ASN A 460 -5.61 -10.81 -17.13
C ASN A 460 -4.17 -10.24 -17.29
N ASN A 461 -3.94 -9.37 -18.27
CA ASN A 461 -2.66 -8.72 -18.55
C ASN A 461 -2.78 -7.19 -18.47
N VAL A 462 -1.69 -6.51 -18.09
CA VAL A 462 -1.59 -5.04 -18.07
C VAL A 462 -0.66 -4.61 -19.21
N PHE A 463 -1.16 -3.75 -20.08
CA PHE A 463 -0.45 -3.27 -21.26
C PHE A 463 -0.10 -1.79 -21.11
N LYS A 464 1.16 -1.42 -21.35
CA LYS A 464 1.56 -0.02 -21.57
C LYS A 464 1.19 0.37 -23.00
N ILE A 465 0.25 1.28 -23.16
CA ILE A 465 -0.34 1.58 -24.47
C ILE A 465 0.15 2.89 -25.07
N SER A 466 0.36 3.91 -24.24
CA SER A 466 0.77 5.23 -24.71
C SER A 466 1.38 6.04 -23.58
N PHE A 467 1.43 7.34 -23.76
CA PHE A 467 1.77 8.29 -22.73
C PHE A 467 0.67 9.34 -22.57
N LYS A 468 0.60 9.92 -21.38
CA LYS A 468 -0.34 10.96 -20.99
C LYS A 468 0.40 12.18 -20.46
N GLN A 469 -0.16 13.35 -20.68
CA GLN A 469 0.37 14.61 -20.19
C GLN A 469 -0.33 14.99 -18.88
N HIS A 470 0.45 15.33 -17.87
CA HIS A 470 -0.08 15.76 -16.57
C HIS A 470 -0.82 17.10 -16.71
N ASP A 471 -2.07 17.18 -16.22
CA ASP A 471 -2.79 18.45 -16.05
C ASP A 471 -2.30 19.14 -14.78
N SER A 472 -1.64 20.29 -14.90
CA SER A 472 -1.10 21.06 -13.76
C SER A 472 -2.16 21.51 -12.76
N LYS A 473 -3.45 21.53 -13.14
CA LYS A 473 -4.56 21.88 -12.24
C LYS A 473 -5.05 20.70 -11.41
N PHE A 474 -4.85 19.47 -11.88
CA PHE A 474 -5.31 18.26 -11.22
C PHE A 474 -4.15 17.55 -10.51
N LYS A 475 -4.24 17.45 -9.19
CA LYS A 475 -3.15 16.88 -8.38
C LYS A 475 -3.34 15.39 -8.21
N LEU A 476 -2.39 14.59 -8.69
CA LEU A 476 -2.36 13.15 -8.47
C LEU A 476 -1.79 12.85 -7.06
N TYR A 477 -2.47 11.96 -6.33
CA TYR A 477 -2.05 11.50 -5.01
C TYR A 477 -1.88 9.98 -5.01
N ARG A 478 -0.92 9.46 -4.24
CA ARG A 478 -0.68 8.04 -4.00
C ARG A 478 -0.72 7.72 -2.52
N ALA A 479 -1.33 6.60 -2.16
CA ALA A 479 -1.41 6.09 -0.80
C ALA A 479 -1.26 4.57 -0.78
N SER A 480 -1.18 3.97 0.41
CA SER A 480 -1.34 2.53 0.57
C SER A 480 -2.64 2.04 -0.08
N ARG A 481 -2.60 0.84 -0.67
CA ARG A 481 -3.78 0.15 -1.24
C ARG A 481 -4.89 -0.17 -0.22
N SER A 482 -4.57 -0.10 1.07
CA SER A 482 -5.51 -0.27 2.17
C SER A 482 -5.81 1.08 2.83
N GLY A 483 -7.04 1.28 3.30
CA GLY A 483 -7.47 2.52 3.95
C GLY A 483 -8.79 2.36 4.69
N VAL A 484 -9.13 3.39 5.47
CA VAL A 484 -10.40 3.48 6.21
C VAL A 484 -11.17 4.69 5.73
N PHE A 485 -12.38 4.46 5.20
CA PHE A 485 -13.13 5.49 4.51
C PHE A 485 -14.49 5.71 5.16
N SER A 486 -14.89 6.97 5.32
CA SER A 486 -16.26 7.27 5.78
C SER A 486 -17.30 6.86 4.74
N ARG A 487 -18.47 6.45 5.22
CA ARG A 487 -19.62 6.14 4.34
C ARG A 487 -19.98 7.29 3.40
N LYS A 488 -19.88 8.54 3.86
CA LYS A 488 -20.19 9.74 3.06
C LYS A 488 -19.22 9.89 1.89
N PHE A 489 -17.93 9.66 2.13
CA PHE A 489 -16.95 9.68 1.04
C PHE A 489 -17.19 8.54 0.05
N ILE A 490 -17.50 7.32 0.51
CA ILE A 490 -17.82 6.21 -0.40
C ILE A 490 -19.03 6.52 -1.28
N ALA A 491 -20.09 7.11 -0.73
CA ALA A 491 -21.25 7.54 -1.52
C ALA A 491 -20.89 8.59 -2.59
N TYR A 492 -20.02 9.54 -2.26
CA TYR A 492 -19.48 10.51 -3.23
C TYR A 492 -18.59 9.82 -4.28
N LEU A 493 -17.72 8.91 -3.84
CA LEU A 493 -16.82 8.15 -4.70
C LEU A 493 -17.60 7.36 -5.75
N LEU A 494 -18.78 6.83 -5.47
CA LEU A 494 -19.50 5.99 -6.44
C LEU A 494 -20.51 6.73 -7.31
N ASN A 495 -20.91 7.95 -6.91
CA ASN A 495 -21.98 8.68 -7.59
C ASN A 495 -21.45 9.82 -8.47
N GLU A 496 -21.34 9.56 -9.77
CA GLU A 496 -20.90 10.55 -10.76
C GLU A 496 -21.74 11.84 -10.79
N SER A 497 -23.03 11.79 -10.41
CA SER A 497 -23.89 12.99 -10.38
C SER A 497 -23.59 13.94 -9.21
N ILE A 498 -22.94 13.43 -8.16
CA ILE A 498 -22.55 14.21 -6.96
C ILE A 498 -21.08 14.62 -7.04
N ARG A 499 -20.24 13.85 -7.75
CA ARG A 499 -18.83 14.18 -7.97
C ARG A 499 -18.68 15.53 -8.66
N SER A 500 -17.58 16.23 -8.34
CA SER A 500 -17.21 17.43 -9.08
C SER A 500 -16.97 17.11 -10.56
N LYS A 501 -17.27 18.08 -11.42
CA LYS A 501 -17.01 17.97 -12.86
C LYS A 501 -15.54 17.63 -13.14
N GLU A 502 -14.62 18.26 -12.42
CA GLU A 502 -13.17 18.03 -12.57
C GLU A 502 -12.77 16.57 -12.33
N ILE A 503 -13.32 15.89 -11.31
CA ILE A 503 -13.04 14.47 -11.05
C ILE A 503 -13.63 13.60 -12.17
N ASN A 504 -14.84 13.89 -12.64
CA ASN A 504 -15.45 13.15 -13.73
C ASN A 504 -14.66 13.34 -15.03
N ASP A 505 -14.26 14.57 -15.35
CA ASP A 505 -13.46 14.88 -16.54
C ASP A 505 -12.10 14.13 -16.53
N HIS A 506 -11.52 13.88 -15.34
CA HIS A 506 -10.28 13.12 -15.15
C HIS A 506 -10.47 11.61 -14.89
N GLN A 507 -11.70 11.08 -14.98
CA GLN A 507 -11.98 9.66 -14.71
C GLN A 507 -11.10 8.75 -15.58
N PHE A 508 -10.99 9.02 -16.88
CA PHE A 508 -10.18 8.22 -17.79
C PHE A 508 -8.68 8.37 -17.52
N TYR A 509 -8.20 9.58 -17.20
CA TYR A 509 -6.81 9.81 -16.81
C TYR A 509 -6.36 8.93 -15.63
N LEU A 510 -7.24 8.79 -14.63
CA LEU A 510 -6.99 7.98 -13.44
C LEU A 510 -7.08 6.47 -13.74
N GLN A 511 -7.97 6.06 -14.64
CA GLN A 511 -8.12 4.68 -15.08
C GLN A 511 -6.89 4.15 -15.80
N THR A 512 -6.17 5.02 -16.51
CA THR A 512 -4.96 4.66 -17.24
C THR A 512 -3.67 4.98 -16.49
N ASP A 513 -3.74 5.24 -15.18
CA ASP A 513 -2.55 5.46 -14.35
C ASP A 513 -1.68 4.20 -14.23
N SER A 514 -0.41 4.37 -13.86
CA SER A 514 0.56 3.27 -13.69
C SER A 514 0.32 2.44 -12.43
N SER A 515 -0.36 2.99 -11.42
CA SER A 515 -0.75 2.26 -10.20
C SER A 515 -2.11 2.74 -9.71
N PRO A 516 -3.22 2.48 -10.43
CA PRO A 516 -4.55 2.98 -10.06
C PRO A 516 -5.01 2.51 -8.69
N VAL A 517 -4.58 1.31 -8.26
CA VAL A 517 -4.90 0.74 -6.94
C VAL A 517 -4.39 1.62 -5.79
N GLU A 518 -3.26 2.31 -5.99
CA GLU A 518 -2.66 3.20 -5.01
C GLU A 518 -3.00 4.67 -5.26
N SER A 519 -3.44 5.05 -6.47
CA SER A 519 -3.64 6.44 -6.85
C SER A 519 -5.11 6.87 -6.98
N TYR A 520 -6.01 6.00 -7.44
CA TYR A 520 -7.37 6.38 -7.80
C TYR A 520 -8.18 6.94 -6.62
N ILE A 521 -8.40 6.11 -5.58
CA ILE A 521 -9.19 6.49 -4.40
C ILE A 521 -8.59 7.71 -3.68
N PRO A 522 -7.28 7.75 -3.33
CA PRO A 522 -6.70 8.91 -2.66
C PRO A 522 -6.73 10.17 -3.53
N THR A 523 -6.58 10.06 -4.86
CA THR A 523 -6.69 11.22 -5.75
C THR A 523 -8.11 11.76 -5.78
N VAL A 524 -9.12 10.90 -5.91
CA VAL A 524 -10.53 11.33 -5.84
C VAL A 524 -10.82 11.95 -4.47
N LEU A 525 -10.35 11.34 -3.38
CA LEU A 525 -10.52 11.85 -2.02
C LEU A 525 -9.94 13.25 -1.85
N MET A 526 -8.69 13.45 -2.29
CA MET A 526 -7.96 14.71 -2.11
C MET A 526 -8.39 15.84 -3.03
N ASN A 527 -9.02 15.54 -4.17
CA ASN A 527 -9.62 16.52 -5.08
C ASN A 527 -11.15 16.67 -4.88
N SER A 528 -11.69 16.15 -3.76
CA SER A 528 -13.11 16.26 -3.41
C SER A 528 -13.36 17.23 -2.24
N PRO A 529 -14.62 17.56 -1.93
CA PRO A 529 -14.97 18.27 -0.70
C PRO A 529 -14.52 17.58 0.60
N PHE A 530 -14.16 16.28 0.55
CA PHE A 530 -13.66 15.49 1.68
C PHE A 530 -12.15 15.65 1.93
N ARG A 531 -11.43 16.45 1.15
CA ARG A 531 -9.99 16.70 1.34
C ARG A 531 -9.61 17.05 2.78
N ASN A 532 -10.43 17.88 3.42
CA ASN A 532 -10.18 18.37 4.79
C ASN A 532 -10.60 17.36 5.87
N SER A 533 -11.22 16.23 5.51
CA SER A 533 -11.58 15.15 6.43
C SER A 533 -10.60 13.98 6.39
N VAL A 534 -9.45 14.13 5.73
CA VAL A 534 -8.41 13.10 5.60
C VAL A 534 -7.35 13.26 6.68
N HIS A 535 -7.05 12.18 7.38
CA HIS A 535 -5.98 12.12 8.38
C HIS A 535 -5.04 10.94 8.11
N LEU A 536 -3.78 11.10 8.51
CA LEU A 536 -2.80 10.02 8.45
C LEU A 536 -2.78 9.27 9.78
N ALA A 537 -2.99 7.95 9.73
CA ALA A 537 -2.96 7.09 10.90
C ALA A 537 -2.48 5.68 10.54
N SER A 538 -1.62 5.10 11.39
CA SER A 538 -1.05 3.76 11.21
C SER A 538 -2.04 2.66 11.64
N ILE A 539 -3.24 2.63 11.06
CA ILE A 539 -4.24 1.58 11.35
C ILE A 539 -3.73 0.22 10.85
N GLN A 540 -3.08 0.22 9.69
CA GLN A 540 -2.41 -0.91 9.07
C GLN A 540 -0.92 -0.60 8.91
N SER A 541 -0.07 -1.55 9.28
CA SER A 541 1.38 -1.44 9.15
C SER A 541 1.97 -2.69 8.49
N ILE A 542 3.14 -2.54 7.87
CA ILE A 542 3.92 -3.66 7.35
C ILE A 542 4.97 -4.04 8.40
N TYR A 543 5.10 -5.32 8.70
CA TYR A 543 6.13 -5.82 9.60
C TYR A 543 7.53 -5.54 9.01
N PRO A 544 8.44 -4.89 9.76
CA PRO A 544 9.73 -4.47 9.22
C PRO A 544 10.65 -5.65 8.89
N THR A 545 11.22 -5.66 7.67
CA THR A 545 12.17 -6.69 7.22
C THR A 545 13.64 -6.34 7.46
N THR A 546 13.98 -5.09 7.80
CA THR A 546 15.38 -4.61 7.84
C THR A 546 15.71 -3.72 9.05
N LYS A 547 16.96 -3.83 9.54
CA LYS A 547 17.60 -3.16 10.70
C LYS A 547 17.74 -1.62 10.63
N ASN A 548 16.91 -0.89 9.88
CA ASN A 548 17.07 0.56 9.64
C ASN A 548 15.92 1.44 10.18
N SER A 549 15.18 0.97 11.19
CA SER A 549 14.26 1.85 11.91
C SER A 549 15.06 2.66 12.94
N PHE A 550 14.66 3.90 13.27
CA PHE A 550 15.30 4.67 14.35
C PHE A 550 15.37 3.93 15.70
N LEU A 551 14.53 2.90 15.84
CA LEU A 551 14.45 2.00 16.96
C LEU A 551 15.48 0.85 16.90
N SER A 552 16.03 0.51 15.74
CA SER A 552 17.04 -0.56 15.58
C SER A 552 18.32 -0.30 16.36
N ASP A 553 18.66 0.97 16.60
CA ASP A 553 19.81 1.34 17.41
C ASP A 553 19.57 1.05 18.91
N PHE A 554 18.31 1.18 19.38
CA PHE A 554 17.91 0.79 20.73
C PHE A 554 17.70 -0.73 20.85
N TYR A 555 17.15 -1.36 19.80
CA TYR A 555 16.95 -2.80 19.67
C TYR A 555 18.18 -3.52 19.10
N THR A 556 19.40 -2.97 19.26
CA THR A 556 20.61 -3.74 18.98
C THR A 556 20.68 -4.89 19.98
N CYS A 557 20.11 -6.03 19.59
CA CYS A 557 20.44 -7.34 20.11
C CYS A 557 21.96 -7.47 19.97
N LYS A 558 22.69 -7.17 21.06
CA LYS A 558 24.13 -7.31 21.12
C LYS A 558 24.43 -8.77 20.83
N GLN A 559 25.12 -8.96 19.71
CA GLN A 559 25.51 -10.21 19.07
C GLN A 559 26.35 -11.19 19.91
N ASN A 560 26.28 -11.18 21.24
CA ASN A 560 27.29 -11.86 22.07
C ASN A 560 26.82 -13.09 22.84
N ILE A 561 25.55 -13.50 22.80
CA ILE A 561 25.14 -14.82 23.33
C ILE A 561 23.97 -15.31 22.45
N GLY A 562 24.08 -16.50 21.87
CA GLY A 562 23.20 -17.04 20.83
C GLY A 562 21.73 -17.27 21.22
N MET A 563 20.98 -16.18 21.43
CA MET A 563 19.51 -16.18 21.41
C MET A 563 19.05 -15.33 20.22
N GLU A 564 18.35 -15.97 19.29
CA GLU A 564 17.63 -15.31 18.20
C GLU A 564 16.60 -14.34 18.78
N CYS A 565 16.62 -13.08 18.35
CA CYS A 565 15.56 -12.15 18.69
C CYS A 565 14.30 -12.56 17.94
N SER A 566 13.36 -13.14 18.69
CA SER A 566 12.21 -13.88 18.17
C SER A 566 11.22 -13.06 17.36
N GLY A 567 11.28 -11.72 17.40
CA GLY A 567 10.41 -10.80 16.64
C GLY A 567 9.05 -10.51 17.31
N PHE A 568 8.73 -11.21 18.39
CA PHE A 568 7.48 -11.01 19.15
C PHE A 568 7.42 -9.64 19.83
N GLU A 569 8.56 -9.10 20.26
CA GLU A 569 8.66 -7.78 20.90
C GLU A 569 8.18 -6.67 19.95
N GLU A 570 8.67 -6.65 18.71
CA GLU A 570 8.23 -5.66 17.71
C GLU A 570 6.71 -5.78 17.44
N LEU A 571 6.13 -7.00 17.47
CA LEU A 571 4.68 -7.17 17.34
C LEU A 571 3.92 -6.58 18.54
N ILE A 572 4.39 -6.79 19.77
CA ILE A 572 3.81 -6.15 20.96
C ILE A 572 3.90 -4.63 20.82
N SER A 573 5.06 -4.10 20.41
CA SER A 573 5.25 -2.67 20.14
C SER A 573 4.24 -2.11 19.15
N MET A 574 4.11 -2.79 18.00
CA MET A 574 3.18 -2.42 16.95
C MET A 574 1.74 -2.47 17.43
N SER A 575 1.38 -3.44 18.28
CA SER A 575 0.03 -3.61 18.83
C SER A 575 -0.42 -2.46 19.72
N HIS A 576 0.49 -1.63 20.24
CA HIS A 576 0.10 -0.41 20.94
C HIS A 576 -0.55 0.61 20.00
N SER A 577 -0.08 0.74 18.76
CA SER A 577 -0.45 1.83 17.85
C SER A 577 -1.17 1.40 16.57
N THR A 578 -1.11 0.10 16.23
CA THR A 578 -1.61 -0.48 14.98
C THR A 578 -2.64 -1.57 15.26
N PHE A 579 -3.59 -1.76 14.35
CA PHE A 579 -4.66 -2.78 14.47
C PHE A 579 -4.49 -3.96 13.52
N PHE A 580 -3.84 -3.76 12.38
CA PHE A 580 -3.56 -4.80 11.39
C PHE A 580 -2.09 -4.78 10.96
N VAL A 581 -1.53 -5.97 10.74
CA VAL A 581 -0.16 -6.13 10.27
C VAL A 581 -0.12 -6.96 8.99
N LYS A 582 0.75 -6.57 8.06
CA LYS A 582 1.11 -7.36 6.89
C LYS A 582 2.49 -7.93 7.03
N PHE A 583 2.62 -9.22 6.75
CA PHE A 583 3.91 -9.89 6.78
C PHE A 583 4.51 -10.02 5.37
N PRO A 584 5.81 -9.76 5.20
CA PRO A 584 6.55 -10.10 3.99
C PRO A 584 6.56 -11.62 3.77
N SER A 585 6.73 -12.08 2.53
CA SER A 585 6.63 -13.49 2.12
C SER A 585 7.60 -14.49 2.80
N GLN A 586 8.44 -14.05 3.74
CA GLN A 586 9.48 -14.83 4.42
C GLN A 586 9.33 -14.84 5.95
N THR A 587 8.19 -14.39 6.51
CA THR A 587 8.02 -14.38 7.97
C THR A 587 7.68 -15.75 8.55
N PRO A 588 8.33 -16.18 9.65
CA PRO A 588 7.96 -17.38 10.41
C PRO A 588 6.46 -17.45 10.76
N PRO A 589 5.82 -18.63 10.62
CA PRO A 589 4.39 -18.81 10.95
C PRO A 589 4.08 -18.55 12.44
N GLU A 590 5.05 -18.75 13.34
CA GLU A 590 4.90 -18.50 14.78
C GLU A 590 4.58 -17.03 15.07
N LEU A 591 5.18 -16.10 14.30
CA LEU A 591 4.90 -14.66 14.43
C LEU A 591 3.48 -14.30 13.97
N GLN A 592 2.97 -14.99 12.94
CA GLN A 592 1.60 -14.80 12.45
C GLN A 592 0.58 -15.34 13.45
N SER A 593 0.87 -16.50 14.06
CA SER A 593 0.07 -17.07 15.15
C SER A 593 0.02 -16.13 16.34
N PHE A 594 1.17 -15.63 16.78
CA PHE A 594 1.25 -14.70 17.91
C PHE A 594 0.50 -13.38 17.66
N ALA A 595 0.57 -12.83 16.45
CA ALA A 595 -0.23 -11.65 16.09
C ALA A 595 -1.74 -11.91 16.25
N THR A 596 -2.19 -13.11 15.85
CA THR A 596 -3.59 -13.53 16.00
C THR A 596 -3.98 -13.76 17.46
N GLU A 597 -3.07 -14.28 18.28
CA GLU A 597 -3.24 -14.45 19.74
C GLU A 597 -3.37 -13.09 20.46
N LEU A 598 -2.51 -12.12 20.12
CA LEU A 598 -2.62 -10.75 20.62
C LEU A 598 -4.00 -10.14 20.37
N ALA A 599 -4.58 -10.39 19.18
CA ALA A 599 -5.91 -9.90 18.83
C ALA A 599 -7.05 -10.56 19.63
N LYS A 600 -6.87 -11.78 20.16
CA LYS A 600 -7.90 -12.56 20.87
C LYS A 600 -8.04 -12.25 22.36
N ASN A 601 -7.07 -11.55 22.95
CA ASN A 601 -7.10 -10.84 24.26
C ASN A 601 -5.72 -10.84 24.94
N ASP A 602 -4.71 -11.55 24.41
CA ASP A 602 -3.39 -11.66 25.05
C ASP A 602 -2.71 -10.30 25.19
N TYR A 603 -3.04 -9.34 24.32
CA TYR A 603 -2.64 -7.94 24.49
C TYR A 603 -3.01 -7.36 25.87
N TYR A 604 -4.23 -7.60 26.36
CA TYR A 604 -4.67 -7.09 27.66
C TYR A 604 -4.12 -7.90 28.83
N GLN A 605 -3.85 -9.20 28.64
CA GLN A 605 -3.17 -10.02 29.64
C GLN A 605 -1.75 -9.50 29.90
N LEU A 606 -1.03 -9.10 28.84
CA LEU A 606 0.28 -8.47 28.94
C LEU A 606 0.21 -7.14 29.72
N LEU A 607 -0.84 -6.36 29.51
CA LEU A 607 -1.05 -5.08 30.21
C LEU A 607 -1.49 -5.25 31.66
N GLU A 608 -2.19 -6.32 32.04
CA GLU A 608 -2.73 -6.52 33.38
C GLU A 608 -1.64 -6.51 34.48
N LYS A 609 -0.44 -7.00 34.15
CA LYS A 609 0.75 -6.93 35.02
C LYS A 609 1.07 -5.50 35.45
N TYR A 610 0.78 -4.52 34.61
CA TYR A 610 1.14 -3.12 34.77
C TYR A 610 -0.07 -2.19 34.98
N LEU A 611 -1.27 -2.67 34.70
CA LEU A 611 -2.56 -2.01 34.96
C LEU A 611 -3.52 -3.01 35.64
N PRO A 612 -3.25 -3.42 36.89
CA PRO A 612 -4.08 -4.41 37.56
C PRO A 612 -5.47 -3.84 37.87
N PRO A 613 -6.50 -4.70 38.07
CA PRO A 613 -7.89 -4.28 38.27
C PRO A 613 -8.09 -3.24 39.38
N ILE A 614 -7.26 -3.26 40.43
CA ILE A 614 -7.30 -2.28 41.51
C ILE A 614 -6.95 -0.87 41.04
N ILE A 615 -5.93 -0.71 40.18
CA ILE A 615 -5.54 0.57 39.61
C ILE A 615 -6.63 1.07 38.68
N LEU A 616 -7.20 0.17 37.86
CA LEU A 616 -8.30 0.52 36.98
C LEU A 616 -9.53 1.00 37.76
N LYS A 617 -9.89 0.32 38.85
CA LYS A 617 -10.98 0.76 39.76
C LYS A 617 -10.69 2.13 40.37
N MET A 618 -9.48 2.38 40.84
CA MET A 618 -9.07 3.69 41.35
C MET A 618 -9.17 4.79 40.29
N LEU A 619 -8.83 4.50 39.03
CA LEU A 619 -8.97 5.45 37.93
C LEU A 619 -10.45 5.80 37.68
N VAL A 620 -11.32 4.79 37.63
CA VAL A 620 -12.77 4.97 37.42
C VAL A 620 -13.40 5.77 38.57
N GLU A 621 -13.14 5.39 39.82
CA GLU A 621 -13.70 6.08 40.99
C GLU A 621 -13.28 7.55 41.04
N ASN A 622 -12.00 7.84 40.75
CA ASN A 622 -11.53 9.22 40.68
C ASN A 622 -12.14 9.99 39.51
N ALA A 623 -12.33 9.35 38.35
CA ALA A 623 -12.99 9.97 37.21
C ALA A 623 -14.44 10.34 37.52
N ILE A 624 -15.18 9.44 38.18
CA ILE A 624 -16.58 9.67 38.58
C ILE A 624 -16.67 10.78 39.62
N LYS A 625 -15.80 10.79 40.64
CA LYS A 625 -15.75 11.87 41.63
C LYS A 625 -15.55 13.24 40.96
N ARG A 626 -14.62 13.33 40.01
CA ARG A 626 -14.38 14.54 39.21
C ARG A 626 -15.60 14.91 38.36
N PHE A 627 -16.27 13.93 37.76
CA PHE A 627 -17.50 14.13 36.99
C PHE A 627 -18.66 14.66 37.86
N CYS A 628 -18.92 14.05 39.02
CA CYS A 628 -19.94 14.50 39.97
C CYS A 628 -19.64 15.95 40.40
N ALA A 629 -18.41 16.25 40.80
CA ALA A 629 -17.98 17.59 41.22
C ALA A 629 -18.18 18.63 40.12
N LYS A 630 -17.76 18.33 38.88
CA LYS A 630 -17.93 19.23 37.72
C LYS A 630 -19.41 19.45 37.37
N SER A 631 -20.23 18.42 37.56
CA SER A 631 -21.67 18.45 37.31
C SER A 631 -22.48 19.04 38.47
N LYS A 632 -21.81 19.53 39.54
CA LYS A 632 -22.45 20.02 40.77
C LYS A 632 -23.37 18.99 41.44
N LEU A 633 -23.08 17.71 41.25
CA LEU A 633 -23.73 16.60 41.95
C LEU A 633 -22.96 16.29 43.25
N PRO A 634 -23.58 15.61 44.24
CA PRO A 634 -22.87 15.13 45.42
C PRO A 634 -21.62 14.34 45.03
N VAL A 635 -20.52 14.45 45.78
CA VAL A 635 -19.23 13.81 45.43
C VAL A 635 -19.36 12.29 45.28
N ASP A 636 -20.32 11.68 46.00
CA ASP A 636 -20.67 10.27 45.93
C ASP A 636 -21.98 10.02 45.15
N CYS A 637 -22.23 10.80 44.09
CA CYS A 637 -23.48 10.69 43.32
C CYS A 637 -23.66 9.33 42.65
N LEU A 638 -22.54 8.68 42.29
CA LEU A 638 -22.49 7.39 41.62
C LEU A 638 -21.39 6.53 42.25
N ASN A 639 -21.75 5.30 42.60
CA ASN A 639 -20.80 4.30 43.10
C ASN A 639 -20.46 3.32 41.99
N VAL A 640 -19.17 2.94 41.89
CA VAL A 640 -18.71 1.88 40.99
C VAL A 640 -18.99 0.52 41.62
N GLU A 641 -19.92 -0.24 41.04
CA GLU A 641 -20.21 -1.60 41.47
C GLU A 641 -19.15 -2.55 40.89
N SER A 642 -18.99 -2.53 39.58
CA SER A 642 -18.05 -3.37 38.85
C SER A 642 -17.61 -2.74 37.54
N ILE A 643 -16.42 -3.13 37.07
CA ILE A 643 -15.94 -2.86 35.72
C ILE A 643 -16.34 -4.06 34.86
N LEU A 644 -17.03 -3.79 33.75
CA LEU A 644 -17.56 -4.79 32.83
C LEU A 644 -16.57 -5.08 31.69
N LYS A 645 -16.05 -4.02 31.06
CA LYS A 645 -15.06 -4.11 29.96
C LYS A 645 -14.06 -2.97 30.03
N PHE A 646 -12.86 -3.22 29.52
CA PHE A 646 -11.79 -2.24 29.41
C PHE A 646 -11.16 -2.31 28.01
N HIS A 647 -11.06 -1.16 27.35
CA HIS A 647 -10.33 -1.01 26.10
C HIS A 647 -9.35 0.16 26.17
N LEU A 648 -8.18 0.00 25.57
CA LEU A 648 -7.10 0.99 25.57
C LEU A 648 -6.68 1.32 24.14
N THR A 649 -7.19 2.40 23.56
CA THR A 649 -7.05 2.67 22.14
C THR A 649 -6.10 3.84 21.86
N PRO A 650 -5.21 3.75 20.86
CA PRO A 650 -4.47 4.92 20.39
C PRO A 650 -5.43 5.94 19.78
N ALA A 651 -5.15 7.22 20.01
CA ALA A 651 -5.83 8.33 19.35
C ALA A 651 -5.30 8.44 17.91
N LEU A 652 -6.20 8.24 16.93
CA LEU A 652 -5.87 8.31 15.51
C LEU A 652 -5.53 9.74 15.05
N ILE A 653 -5.99 10.75 15.80
CA ILE A 653 -5.63 12.15 15.62
C ILE A 653 -5.05 12.63 16.95
N PRO A 654 -3.90 13.33 16.95
CA PRO A 654 -3.35 13.93 18.15
C PRO A 654 -4.38 14.76 18.91
N LEU A 655 -4.51 14.50 20.21
CA LEU A 655 -5.47 15.20 21.07
C LEU A 655 -5.12 16.68 21.14
N ASP A 656 -3.84 16.98 21.29
CA ASP A 656 -3.31 18.33 21.24
C ASP A 656 -3.24 18.85 19.80
N ALA A 657 -3.91 19.97 19.52
CA ALA A 657 -3.91 20.60 18.21
C ALA A 657 -2.50 20.98 17.72
N CYS A 658 -1.58 21.31 18.65
CA CYS A 658 -0.21 21.67 18.31
C CYS A 658 0.60 20.45 17.82
N CYS A 659 0.17 19.24 18.17
CA CYS A 659 0.78 18.00 17.69
C CYS A 659 0.25 17.55 16.33
N ARG A 660 -0.77 18.22 15.76
CA ARG A 660 -1.37 17.86 14.47
C ARG A 660 -0.61 18.38 13.25
N SER A 661 0.52 19.05 13.44
CA SER A 661 1.34 19.51 12.32
C SER A 661 1.84 18.30 11.52
N LYS A 662 1.79 18.39 10.19
CA LYS A 662 2.19 17.28 9.30
C LYS A 662 3.61 16.78 9.60
N LEU A 663 4.50 17.71 9.94
CA LEU A 663 5.86 17.45 10.38
C LEU A 663 5.85 16.51 11.59
N VAL A 664 5.22 16.89 12.70
CA VAL A 664 5.15 16.10 13.95
C VAL A 664 4.46 14.75 13.72
N THR A 665 3.32 14.72 13.02
CA THR A 665 2.57 13.49 12.75
C THR A 665 3.32 12.51 11.85
N SER A 666 4.13 13.01 10.90
CA SER A 666 4.90 12.14 10.00
C SER A 666 6.04 11.39 10.69
N TYR A 667 6.50 11.88 11.85
CA TYR A 667 7.59 11.27 12.60
C TYR A 667 7.10 10.44 13.81
N SER A 668 5.92 10.73 14.36
CA SER A 668 5.52 10.14 15.62
C SER A 668 4.76 8.80 15.42
N LYS A 669 5.45 7.66 15.62
CA LYS A 669 4.80 6.41 16.07
C LYS A 669 4.12 6.59 17.46
N ILE A 670 4.41 7.71 18.13
CA ILE A 670 3.85 8.11 19.43
C ILE A 670 2.38 8.49 19.25
N SER A 671 1.51 7.74 19.93
CA SER A 671 0.08 8.02 20.00
C SER A 671 -0.29 8.48 21.41
N ASP A 672 -1.26 9.40 21.49
CA ASP A 672 -1.97 9.61 22.76
C ASP A 672 -2.94 8.44 22.95
N PHE A 673 -3.27 8.05 24.17
CA PHE A 673 -4.15 6.92 24.43
C PHE A 673 -5.46 7.34 25.08
N THR A 674 -6.54 6.66 24.70
CA THR A 674 -7.88 6.83 25.26
C THR A 674 -8.32 5.52 25.92
N TYR A 675 -8.84 5.63 27.13
CA TYR A 675 -9.28 4.53 27.97
C TYR A 675 -10.81 4.47 27.89
N TRP A 676 -11.34 3.37 27.40
CA TRP A 676 -12.77 3.12 27.33
C TRP A 676 -13.13 2.07 28.37
N ILE A 677 -14.02 2.43 29.29
CA ILE A 677 -14.35 1.57 30.42
C ILE A 677 -15.86 1.45 30.53
N ASP A 678 -16.37 0.23 30.36
CA ASP A 678 -17.77 -0.09 30.61
C ASP A 678 -17.91 -0.43 32.09
N VAL A 679 -18.81 0.25 32.78
CA VAL A 679 -18.96 0.18 34.23
C VAL A 679 -20.42 0.02 34.61
N LYS A 680 -20.66 -0.79 35.63
CA LYS A 680 -21.95 -0.84 36.32
C LYS A 680 -21.92 0.11 37.49
N LEU A 681 -22.83 1.07 37.49
CA LEU A 681 -22.93 2.14 38.47
C LEU A 681 -24.18 1.98 39.31
N PHE A 682 -24.06 2.26 40.61
CA PHE A 682 -25.18 2.39 41.52
C PHE A 682 -25.42 3.87 41.83
N ASN A 683 -26.59 4.37 41.46
CA ASN A 683 -26.98 5.74 41.76
C ASN A 683 -27.64 5.82 43.14
N ARG A 684 -26.97 6.50 44.06
CA ARG A 684 -27.46 6.65 45.45
C ARG A 684 -28.69 7.56 45.57
N THR A 685 -28.92 8.45 44.60
CA THR A 685 -30.02 9.43 44.66
C THR A 685 -31.38 8.82 44.32
N ASN A 686 -31.42 7.82 43.43
CA ASN A 686 -32.66 7.13 43.03
C ASN A 686 -32.66 5.63 43.38
N GLY A 687 -31.53 5.07 43.85
CA GLY A 687 -31.41 3.66 44.22
C GLY A 687 -31.30 2.69 43.05
N GLU A 688 -31.05 3.18 41.83
CA GLU A 688 -31.05 2.37 40.61
C GLU A 688 -29.64 2.00 40.13
N TYR A 689 -29.53 0.84 39.49
CA TYR A 689 -28.33 0.44 38.76
C TYR A 689 -28.41 0.92 37.31
N SER A 690 -27.30 1.40 36.78
CA SER A 690 -27.15 1.80 35.39
C SER A 690 -25.81 1.30 34.84
N GLU A 691 -25.75 1.07 33.53
CA GLU A 691 -24.49 0.79 32.86
C GLU A 691 -24.06 2.01 32.05
N ALA A 692 -22.79 2.35 32.13
CA ALA A 692 -22.22 3.50 31.45
C ALA A 692 -20.88 3.15 30.81
N ARG A 693 -20.56 3.82 29.70
CA ARG A 693 -19.23 3.80 29.09
C ARG A 693 -18.54 5.11 29.39
N LEU A 694 -17.37 5.01 30.01
CA LEU A 694 -16.50 6.14 30.29
C LEU A 694 -15.43 6.21 29.21
N MET A 695 -15.25 7.40 28.62
CA MET A 695 -14.11 7.72 27.77
C MET A 695 -13.16 8.62 28.57
N LEU A 696 -12.03 8.07 29.01
CA LEU A 696 -11.06 8.77 29.84
C LEU A 696 -9.78 9.05 29.06
N GLN A 697 -9.25 10.26 29.25
CA GLN A 697 -7.96 10.67 28.73
C GLN A 697 -7.06 11.01 29.91
N PRO A 698 -5.83 10.46 29.99
CA PRO A 698 -4.92 10.77 31.07
C PRO A 698 -4.60 12.27 31.12
N SER A 699 -4.60 12.84 32.33
CA SER A 699 -4.16 14.23 32.53
C SER A 699 -2.64 14.39 32.40
N LEU A 700 -1.90 13.32 32.70
CA LEU A 700 -0.45 13.25 32.46
C LEU A 700 -0.24 12.91 30.99
N LYS A 701 0.42 13.82 30.28
CA LYS A 701 0.78 13.63 28.88
C LYS A 701 2.22 13.15 28.81
N ASN A 702 2.49 12.21 27.91
CA ASN A 702 3.85 11.81 27.56
C ASN A 702 4.36 12.62 26.36
N ARG A 703 3.46 13.26 25.60
CA ARG A 703 3.77 14.09 24.43
C ARG A 703 3.32 15.52 24.65
N PHE A 704 4.24 16.46 24.41
CA PHE A 704 4.04 17.89 24.54
C PHE A 704 4.42 18.56 23.23
N CYS A 705 3.52 19.36 22.65
CA CYS A 705 3.81 20.10 21.42
C CYS A 705 3.58 21.60 21.62
N PHE A 706 4.39 22.41 20.95
CA PHE A 706 4.44 23.85 21.18
C PHE A 706 4.26 24.63 19.88
N ALA A 707 3.40 25.65 19.92
CA ALA A 707 3.14 26.53 18.78
C ALA A 707 4.21 27.61 18.55
N LYS A 708 5.04 27.91 19.57
CA LYS A 708 6.01 29.01 19.58
C LYS A 708 7.36 28.55 20.11
N GLY A 709 8.42 29.20 19.65
CA GLY A 709 9.80 28.84 19.98
C GLY A 709 10.34 27.78 19.04
N ASN A 710 11.60 27.40 19.25
CA ASN A 710 12.26 26.42 18.39
C ASN A 710 12.02 24.98 18.82
N LEU A 711 11.64 24.75 20.09
CA LEU A 711 11.19 23.45 20.59
C LEU A 711 9.76 23.23 20.11
N HIS A 712 9.52 22.21 19.28
CA HIS A 712 8.18 21.92 18.73
C HIS A 712 7.52 20.71 19.36
N MET A 713 8.30 19.73 19.78
CA MET A 713 7.79 18.54 20.44
C MET A 713 8.81 18.04 21.47
N LEU A 714 8.29 17.61 22.61
CA LEU A 714 8.98 16.78 23.57
C LEU A 714 8.12 15.55 23.85
N TYR A 715 8.72 14.38 23.77
CA TYR A 715 8.14 13.13 24.22
C TYR A 715 8.95 12.58 25.39
N LEU A 716 8.27 12.14 26.42
CA LEU A 716 8.83 11.63 27.66
C LEU A 716 8.24 10.25 27.92
N SER A 717 9.09 9.23 27.96
CA SER A 717 8.67 7.87 28.31
C SER A 717 9.48 7.35 29.50
N PRO A 718 8.81 7.02 30.61
CA PRO A 718 9.42 6.28 31.70
C PRO A 718 9.49 4.76 31.43
N TRP A 719 9.03 4.32 30.25
CA TRP A 719 9.11 2.93 29.81
C TRP A 719 10.30 2.78 28.86
N ILE A 720 11.36 2.17 29.34
CA ILE A 720 12.50 1.77 28.53
C ILE A 720 12.59 0.27 28.67
N GLY A 721 12.44 -0.45 27.56
CA GLY A 721 12.53 -1.92 27.57
C GLY A 721 13.84 -2.34 28.23
N HIS A 722 13.78 -3.16 29.28
CA HIS A 722 14.96 -3.53 30.04
C HIS A 722 15.75 -4.65 29.33
N ARG A 723 17.09 -4.49 29.34
CA ARG A 723 18.10 -5.47 28.89
C ARG A 723 18.40 -6.53 29.95
N ASN A 724 17.43 -7.34 30.37
CA ASN A 724 17.74 -8.45 31.29
C ASN A 724 17.73 -9.81 30.56
N PRO A 725 18.90 -10.36 30.19
CA PRO A 725 18.99 -11.64 29.46
C PRO A 725 18.63 -12.88 30.30
N SER A 726 18.28 -12.72 31.59
CA SER A 726 17.98 -13.80 32.52
C SER A 726 16.51 -13.93 32.93
N ASP A 727 15.62 -13.01 32.52
CA ASP A 727 14.17 -13.11 32.76
C ASP A 727 13.48 -13.29 31.39
N SER A 728 12.94 -14.47 31.14
CA SER A 728 12.35 -14.87 29.85
C SER A 728 10.93 -14.28 29.63
N ARG A 729 10.69 -13.03 30.07
CA ARG A 729 9.37 -12.40 30.04
C ARG A 729 9.46 -11.02 29.41
N TYR A 730 8.76 -10.86 28.29
CA TYR A 730 8.67 -9.65 27.47
C TYR A 730 8.31 -8.41 28.32
N ASP A 731 9.19 -7.40 28.36
CA ASP A 731 8.96 -6.14 29.06
C ASP A 731 8.27 -5.10 28.14
N LEU A 732 7.35 -4.30 28.70
CA LEU A 732 6.64 -3.24 27.96
C LEU A 732 7.58 -2.13 27.48
N GLU A 733 7.37 -1.69 26.23
CA GLU A 733 8.33 -0.91 25.46
C GLU A 733 8.17 0.62 25.50
N ILE A 734 9.03 1.32 24.75
CA ILE A 734 9.17 2.78 24.60
C ILE A 734 7.85 3.53 24.35
N PHE A 735 6.88 2.90 23.70
CA PHE A 735 5.55 3.45 23.40
C PHE A 735 4.43 2.84 24.24
N SER A 736 4.76 2.46 25.48
CA SER A 736 3.79 1.93 26.43
C SER A 736 2.55 2.83 26.51
N PRO A 737 1.35 2.25 26.46
CA PRO A 737 0.11 3.01 26.45
C PRO A 737 -0.30 3.52 27.83
N LEU A 738 0.56 3.35 28.85
CA LEU A 738 0.30 3.68 30.26
C LEU A 738 0.82 5.08 30.62
N PRO A 739 0.10 5.85 31.47
CA PRO A 739 0.42 7.25 31.74
C PRO A 739 1.41 7.42 32.90
N TYR A 740 2.04 6.33 33.34
CA TYR A 740 2.99 6.25 34.44
C TYR A 740 4.02 5.17 34.12
N GLY A 741 5.21 5.24 34.72
CA GLY A 741 6.24 4.20 34.63
C GLY A 741 6.32 3.31 35.87
N VAL A 742 7.18 2.30 35.78
CA VAL A 742 7.51 1.40 36.89
C VAL A 742 8.49 2.07 37.84
N ALA A 743 8.11 2.20 39.12
CA ALA A 743 9.02 2.72 40.14
C ALA A 743 10.29 1.85 40.25
N PHE A 744 11.39 2.50 40.63
CA PHE A 744 12.74 1.96 40.70
C PHE A 744 13.36 1.59 39.36
N SER A 745 12.82 2.12 38.26
CA SER A 745 13.55 2.17 36.99
C SER A 745 14.73 3.13 37.12
N ASP A 746 15.75 2.86 36.32
CA ASP A 746 17.00 3.63 36.31
C ASP A 746 17.08 4.60 35.13
N ASP A 747 16.20 4.45 34.13
CA ASP A 747 16.29 5.20 32.88
C ASP A 747 14.98 5.94 32.57
N VAL A 748 15.08 7.12 31.93
CA VAL A 748 13.96 7.84 31.30
C VAL A 748 14.33 8.21 29.86
N LEU A 749 13.45 7.93 28.91
CA LEU A 749 13.63 8.31 27.52
C LEU A 749 13.02 9.69 27.27
N VAL A 750 13.80 10.59 26.71
CA VAL A 750 13.35 11.92 26.27
C VAL A 750 13.63 12.07 24.78
N SER A 751 12.61 12.23 23.97
CA SER A 751 12.74 12.55 22.55
C SER A 751 12.35 14.01 22.32
N ILE A 752 13.24 14.78 21.70
CA ILE A 752 13.09 16.22 21.54
C ILE A 752 13.21 16.58 20.07
N MET A 753 12.38 17.51 19.62
CA MET A 753 12.35 18.00 18.25
C MET A 753 12.48 19.52 18.19
N PHE A 754 13.51 19.98 17.49
CA PHE A 754 13.78 21.38 17.23
C PHE A 754 13.67 21.72 15.74
N SER A 755 13.19 22.92 15.42
CA SER A 755 13.20 23.47 14.06
C SER A 755 13.62 24.95 14.04
N LYS A 756 14.21 25.40 12.91
CA LYS A 756 14.68 26.78 12.71
C LYS A 756 13.53 27.77 12.58
N GLU A 757 12.49 27.43 11.82
CA GLU A 757 11.34 28.28 11.57
C GLU A 757 10.08 27.44 11.46
N MET A 758 9.10 27.70 12.34
CA MET A 758 7.73 27.28 12.11
C MET A 758 6.76 28.24 12.77
N LYS A 759 5.91 28.88 11.98
CA LYS A 759 4.63 29.40 12.46
C LYS A 759 3.64 28.26 12.35
N ILE A 760 3.36 27.55 13.44
CA ILE A 760 2.22 26.62 13.46
C ILE A 760 0.95 27.50 13.43
N HIS A 761 0.44 27.76 12.23
CA HIS A 761 -0.82 28.45 12.05
C HIS A 761 -1.94 27.65 12.73
N ASN A 762 -2.76 28.33 13.53
CA ASN A 762 -3.96 27.81 14.18
C ASN A 762 -3.77 26.82 15.35
N CYS A 763 -2.66 26.86 16.09
CA CYS A 763 -2.64 26.28 17.43
C CYS A 763 -2.52 27.36 18.52
N SER A 764 -3.53 27.43 19.39
CA SER A 764 -3.38 28.00 20.73
C SER A 764 -3.30 26.80 21.66
N SER A 765 -2.12 26.45 22.19
CA SER A 765 -2.06 25.31 23.11
C SER A 765 -2.91 25.62 24.35
N ASP A 766 -3.71 24.64 24.78
CA ASP A 766 -4.48 24.71 26.03
C ASP A 766 -3.59 24.54 27.28
N LEU A 767 -2.26 24.57 27.14
CA LEU A 767 -1.32 24.71 28.27
C LEU A 767 -1.36 26.15 28.85
N LYS A 768 -2.56 26.72 28.97
CA LYS A 768 -2.82 28.04 29.56
C LYS A 768 -2.63 28.05 31.08
N ASP A 769 -2.54 26.89 31.73
CA ASP A 769 -2.52 26.80 33.20
C ASP A 769 -1.13 26.72 33.83
N ASN A 770 -0.03 26.64 33.07
CA ASN A 770 1.33 26.77 33.61
C ASN A 770 2.03 28.02 33.04
N LEU A 771 1.67 29.17 33.63
CA LEU A 771 2.28 30.48 33.41
C LEU A 771 3.74 30.50 33.90
N SER A 772 4.69 30.33 32.97
CA SER A 772 6.09 30.85 33.04
C SER A 772 6.92 30.65 31.75
N ASN A 773 6.29 30.45 30.58
CA ASN A 773 7.03 30.06 29.36
C ASN A 773 7.25 31.22 28.39
N VAL A 774 8.38 31.93 28.53
CA VAL A 774 9.02 32.55 27.35
C VAL A 774 9.39 31.39 26.42
N PRO A 775 9.09 31.43 25.11
CA PRO A 775 9.51 30.36 24.22
C PRO A 775 11.04 30.23 24.20
N LEU A 776 11.56 29.01 24.24
CA LEU A 776 12.99 28.79 24.01
C LEU A 776 13.34 29.21 22.57
N ILE A 777 14.08 30.30 22.46
CA ILE A 777 14.58 30.85 21.19
C ILE A 777 16.10 30.73 21.18
N PHE A 778 16.63 30.11 20.12
CA PHE A 778 18.06 30.05 19.87
C PHE A 778 18.42 31.08 18.79
N ASN A 779 19.29 32.03 19.13
CA ASN A 779 19.68 33.13 18.23
C ASN A 779 20.67 32.69 17.12
N SER A 780 21.34 31.55 17.28
CA SER A 780 22.30 31.02 16.31
C SER A 780 22.15 29.51 16.14
N PHE A 781 21.41 29.08 15.11
CA PHE A 781 21.28 27.68 14.72
C PHE A 781 22.48 27.14 13.91
N ASN A 782 23.60 27.86 13.87
CA ASN A 782 24.65 27.66 12.87
C ASN A 782 25.77 26.69 13.30
N LYS A 783 25.77 26.15 14.53
CA LYS A 783 26.79 25.18 14.99
C LYS A 783 26.23 24.09 15.93
N SER A 784 25.81 24.46 17.15
CA SER A 784 25.33 23.50 18.15
C SER A 784 24.33 24.12 19.12
N ILE A 785 23.44 23.29 19.66
CA ILE A 785 22.43 23.66 20.65
C ILE A 785 22.71 22.86 21.93
N THR A 786 23.04 23.54 23.02
CA THR A 786 23.20 22.87 24.32
C THR A 786 22.00 23.12 25.21
N ILE A 787 21.34 22.03 25.61
CA ILE A 787 20.23 22.02 26.56
C ILE A 787 20.65 21.31 27.84
N ASN A 788 20.07 21.74 28.95
CA ASN A 788 20.18 21.06 30.24
C ASN A 788 18.86 20.33 30.51
N LEU A 789 18.96 19.04 30.79
CA LEU A 789 17.87 18.19 31.22
C LEU A 789 18.08 17.84 32.69
N HIS A 790 17.09 18.18 33.51
CA HIS A 790 17.18 18.09 34.95
C HIS A 790 15.98 17.34 35.52
N LEU A 791 16.21 16.22 36.21
CA LEU A 791 15.16 15.41 36.84
C LEU A 791 15.02 15.72 38.33
N ILE A 792 13.81 16.10 38.73
CA ILE A 792 13.43 16.41 40.12
C ILE A 792 12.62 15.26 40.71
N SER A 793 13.01 14.82 41.91
CA SER A 793 12.32 13.78 42.67
C SER A 793 10.96 14.24 43.22
N PRO A 794 10.12 13.31 43.72
CA PRO A 794 8.88 13.64 44.41
C PRO A 794 9.10 14.44 45.71
N THR A 795 10.31 14.41 46.26
CA THR A 795 10.74 15.20 47.43
C THR A 795 11.31 16.57 47.06
N TYR A 796 11.20 16.98 45.78
CA TYR A 796 11.76 18.23 45.24
C TYR A 796 13.29 18.32 45.31
N GLU A 797 13.97 17.16 45.32
CA GLU A 797 15.43 17.11 45.26
C GLU A 797 15.91 16.93 43.82
N ASP A 798 16.97 17.66 43.49
CA ASP A 798 17.66 17.55 42.22
C ASP A 798 18.49 16.26 42.20
N LYS A 799 18.00 15.23 41.49
CA LYS A 799 18.62 13.90 41.52
C LYS A 799 19.61 13.68 40.38
N CYS A 800 19.28 14.16 39.18
CA CYS A 800 20.04 13.87 37.96
C CYS A 800 20.02 15.05 36.99
N THR A 801 21.20 15.38 36.45
CA THR A 801 21.39 16.46 35.48
C THR A 801 22.20 15.94 34.31
N THR A 802 21.76 16.20 33.08
CA THR A 802 22.46 15.83 31.87
C THR A 802 22.47 17.01 30.91
N ASN A 803 23.66 17.44 30.52
CA ASN A 803 23.84 18.43 29.46
C ASN A 803 23.92 17.70 28.12
N VAL A 804 23.08 18.09 27.17
CA VAL A 804 23.04 17.50 25.84
C VAL A 804 23.34 18.57 24.81
N THR A 805 24.39 18.33 24.03
CA THR A 805 24.77 19.17 22.90
C THR A 805 24.29 18.52 21.61
N LEU A 806 23.39 19.20 20.90
CA LEU A 806 22.86 18.78 19.60
C LEU A 806 23.65 19.48 18.49
N LEU A 807 24.25 18.72 17.58
CA LEU A 807 24.99 19.24 16.43
C LEU A 807 24.07 19.34 15.22
N TRP A 808 23.98 20.52 14.61
CA TRP A 808 23.00 20.75 13.54
C TRP A 808 23.34 20.05 12.24
N ASP A 809 24.62 19.88 11.92
CA ASP A 809 25.06 19.29 10.65
C ASP A 809 25.06 17.74 10.66
N ASP A 810 25.31 17.11 11.81
CA ASP A 810 25.37 15.63 11.93
C ASP A 810 23.99 14.98 12.09
N GLU A 811 23.02 15.70 12.64
CA GLU A 811 21.68 15.18 12.97
C GLU A 811 20.57 15.75 12.06
N LYS A 812 20.98 16.48 11.01
CA LYS A 812 20.06 17.11 10.05
C LYS A 812 19.23 16.06 9.32
N ARG A 813 17.90 16.17 9.42
CA ARG A 813 16.98 15.48 8.51
C ARG A 813 16.16 16.50 7.75
N ILE A 814 16.13 16.36 6.42
CA ILE A 814 15.26 17.14 5.54
C ILE A 814 13.91 16.44 5.53
N SER A 815 12.85 17.15 5.94
CA SER A 815 11.49 16.61 5.78
C SER A 815 11.13 16.52 4.29
N ALA A 816 10.63 15.35 3.86
CA ALA A 816 10.30 15.09 2.45
C ALA A 816 9.19 15.99 1.88
N TRP A 817 8.43 16.66 2.75
CA TRP A 817 7.21 17.38 2.36
C TRP A 817 7.40 18.89 2.21
N ASN A 818 8.28 19.51 3.00
CA ASN A 818 8.37 20.97 3.08
C ASN A 818 9.80 21.54 2.95
N LYS A 819 10.84 20.70 2.73
CA LYS A 819 12.26 21.11 2.82
C LYS A 819 12.61 21.79 4.17
N GLU A 820 11.80 21.57 5.21
CA GLU A 820 12.05 22.11 6.55
C GLU A 820 13.18 21.35 7.24
N GLU A 821 14.13 22.08 7.81
CA GLU A 821 15.26 21.53 8.58
C GLU A 821 14.85 21.27 10.03
N VAL A 822 14.89 20.01 10.44
CA VAL A 822 14.52 19.56 11.77
C VAL A 822 15.67 18.77 12.38
N ILE A 823 15.94 18.99 13.66
CA ILE A 823 16.69 18.05 14.51
C ILE A 823 15.71 17.28 15.36
N MET A 824 15.85 15.96 15.37
CA MET A 824 15.19 15.08 16.32
C MET A 824 16.23 14.22 17.02
N LYS A 825 16.25 14.28 18.36
CA LYS A 825 17.17 13.49 19.18
C LYS A 825 16.42 12.77 20.28
N SER A 826 16.69 11.47 20.42
CA SER A 826 16.31 10.70 21.60
C SER A 826 17.49 10.59 22.55
N ILE A 827 17.21 10.83 23.82
CA ILE A 827 18.19 10.93 24.90
C ILE A 827 17.71 9.99 25.99
N LEU A 828 18.59 9.10 26.43
CA LEU A 828 18.36 8.28 27.61
C LEU A 828 18.98 8.97 28.81
N ILE A 829 18.16 9.37 29.77
CA ILE A 829 18.65 9.93 31.04
C ILE A 829 18.76 8.77 32.02
N HIS A 830 20.00 8.39 32.35
CA HIS A 830 20.28 7.43 33.40
C HIS A 830 20.32 8.15 34.76
N CYS A 831 19.49 7.70 35.68
CA CYS A 831 19.33 8.28 37.01
C CYS A 831 19.38 7.20 38.10
N LYS A 832 19.59 7.62 39.36
CA LYS A 832 19.41 6.71 40.50
C LYS A 832 17.96 6.21 40.52
N LYS A 833 17.75 4.97 41.00
CA LYS A 833 16.44 4.32 41.16
C LYS A 833 15.33 5.33 41.49
N MET A 834 14.42 5.53 40.54
CA MET A 834 13.37 6.54 40.66
C MET A 834 12.26 6.05 41.58
N GLU A 835 12.20 6.61 42.78
CA GLU A 835 11.21 6.25 43.79
C GLU A 835 9.76 6.54 43.33
N PRO A 836 8.76 5.85 43.94
CA PRO A 836 7.36 6.06 43.59
C PRO A 836 6.92 7.50 43.89
N GLY A 837 6.16 8.09 42.97
CA GLY A 837 5.67 9.47 43.09
C GLY A 837 5.76 10.26 41.80
N GLN A 838 5.37 11.53 41.86
CA GLN A 838 5.42 12.45 40.72
C GLN A 838 6.83 13.04 40.59
N TRP A 839 7.45 12.80 39.44
CA TRP A 839 8.72 13.38 39.04
C TRP A 839 8.48 14.53 38.07
N THR A 840 9.47 15.42 37.95
CA THR A 840 9.40 16.54 36.99
C THR A 840 10.69 16.63 36.20
N LEU A 841 10.59 16.58 34.87
CA LEU A 841 11.69 16.90 33.97
C LEU A 841 11.69 18.41 33.72
N LYS A 842 12.80 19.06 34.06
CA LYS A 842 13.10 20.44 33.70
C LYS A 842 14.00 20.49 32.48
N LEU A 843 13.61 21.29 31.50
CA LEU A 843 14.41 21.57 30.31
C LEU A 843 14.72 23.07 30.27
N SER A 844 16.01 23.41 30.28
CA SER A 844 16.48 24.80 30.18
C SER A 844 17.64 24.94 29.20
N LYS A 845 17.90 26.18 28.76
CA LYS A 845 19.05 26.50 27.92
C LYS A 845 20.24 26.83 28.82
N VAL A 846 21.42 26.29 28.50
CA VAL A 846 22.65 26.48 29.31
C VAL A 846 23.11 27.95 29.30
N GLU A 847 22.95 28.68 28.18
CA GLU A 847 23.32 30.11 28.07
C GLU A 847 22.32 30.91 27.21
N PRO A 848 21.92 32.15 27.59
CA PRO A 848 22.26 32.88 28.81
C PRO A 848 21.40 32.48 30.03
N THR A 849 21.88 32.84 31.22
CA THR A 849 21.41 32.45 32.57
C THR A 849 19.97 32.82 32.96
N GLN A 850 19.23 33.54 32.10
CA GLN A 850 17.80 33.85 32.27
C GLN A 850 16.94 33.11 31.23
N SER A 851 17.22 31.82 31.00
CA SER A 851 16.42 31.02 30.08
C SER A 851 15.13 30.52 30.75
N SER A 852 14.02 30.60 30.03
CA SER A 852 12.77 29.95 30.38
C SER A 852 12.99 28.46 30.58
N THR A 853 12.48 27.93 31.70
CA THR A 853 12.53 26.50 32.00
C THR A 853 11.18 25.87 31.69
N TYR A 854 11.16 24.83 30.88
CA TYR A 854 9.97 23.98 30.72
C TYR A 854 9.94 22.92 31.80
N GLU A 855 8.78 22.70 32.41
CA GLU A 855 8.56 21.67 33.43
C GLU A 855 7.56 20.63 32.91
N PHE A 856 7.94 19.36 32.95
CA PHE A 856 7.15 18.24 32.46
C PHE A 856 6.93 17.22 33.59
N PRO A 857 5.73 17.19 34.19
CA PRO A 857 5.43 16.22 35.24
C PRO A 857 5.16 14.83 34.65
N PHE A 858 5.64 13.80 35.33
CA PHE A 858 5.38 12.39 35.01
C PHE A 858 5.37 11.55 36.30
N LEU A 859 4.83 10.33 36.24
CA LEU A 859 4.53 9.55 37.44
C LEU A 859 5.20 8.18 37.42
N PHE A 860 5.74 7.75 38.57
CA PHE A 860 6.18 6.38 38.82
C PHE A 860 5.31 5.71 39.89
N ILE A 861 4.89 4.48 39.63
CA ILE A 861 4.04 3.71 40.56
C ILE A 861 4.78 2.45 41.00
N ARG A 862 4.66 2.12 42.29
CA ARG A 862 5.14 0.86 42.88
C ARG A 862 4.05 -0.18 42.79
N PHE A 863 4.35 -1.31 42.15
CA PHE A 863 3.40 -2.44 42.06
C PHE A 863 3.56 -3.47 43.20
N SER A 864 4.64 -3.38 43.99
CA SER A 864 4.97 -4.37 45.02
C SER A 864 4.07 -4.20 46.25
N GLU A 865 2.89 -4.83 46.18
CA GLU A 865 2.04 -5.31 47.29
C GLU A 865 0.84 -6.13 46.77
N TYR A 866 0.61 -6.21 45.46
CA TYR A 866 -0.59 -6.86 44.88
C TYR A 866 -0.32 -8.20 44.16
N THR A 867 0.93 -8.69 44.12
CA THR A 867 1.33 -9.95 43.45
C THR A 867 1.15 -11.22 44.29
N SER A 868 0.46 -11.15 45.44
CA SER A 868 0.16 -12.34 46.27
C SER A 868 -1.18 -13.01 45.96
N VAL A 869 -1.76 -12.78 44.77
CA VAL A 869 -2.90 -13.55 44.27
C VAL A 869 -2.46 -14.46 43.12
N LYS A 870 -1.93 -15.63 43.51
CA LYS A 870 -2.05 -16.95 42.88
C LYS A 870 -2.11 -16.95 41.34
N TYR A 871 -1.04 -17.30 40.62
CA TYR A 871 -0.74 -18.70 40.29
C TYR A 871 -1.81 -19.70 40.74
N ALA A 872 -2.95 -19.70 40.06
CA ALA A 872 -3.90 -20.81 40.03
C ALA A 872 -4.82 -20.68 38.81
N VAL A 873 -4.33 -20.96 37.60
CA VAL A 873 -4.96 -21.85 36.61
C VAL A 873 -3.86 -22.39 35.70
N LYS A 874 -3.96 -23.69 35.43
CA LYS A 874 -3.11 -24.54 34.60
C LYS A 874 -3.15 -24.16 33.13
#